data_AF-D6RQ90-F1
#
_entry.id   AF-D6RQ90-F1
#
_cell.length_a   1.000
_cell.length_b   1.000
_cell.length_c   1.000
_cell.angle_alpha   90.00
_cell.angle_beta   90.00
_cell.angle_gamma   90.00
#
_symmetry.space_group_name_H-M   'P 1'
#
loop_
_entity.id
_entity.type
_entity.pdbx_description
1 polymer ?
#
loop_
_entity_poly.entity_id
_entity_poly.type
_entity_poly.pdbx_seq_one_letter_code
_entity_poly.pdbx_strand_id
1 'polypeptide(L)'
;MSLQSPRASDVLCLAALCLLGCLVVQQRRIWKASHFVWFWSRQWRVQDKSQGQKPHLAHLPIDLLIEIMAHLDWYDVLVLRQCCRSLHAASKERQVWHSMLVQYCDTVLPRPFFLPKPLEHCSGEDLEHCIVGWLSGWDHFLYPSLELRIMESHACPPGFFGPLHPLPGGRFFIYGGNRGSLFYCDPTQPDPTMHLLIHPTNLEKPRKRSTALDVLGIQGIDGESTALRDRLFPRTFRLARILGATCSKGLIEIWEINARVEGGTHVGYTSKLLKAFSDHIYVGDGNCCSLLGRHVAYVRDGNPNGFDLGVRIVDWSSVSGDEDPTNLPGVAIPGPTPPLIVLLPHRRILMADDRIAIWDWGRSCPSIASLGTSRGAFIKPEWAPSSPYIGTPPFTQLFYNGESIRLVLPTRGNTLIGFSISTDPDKEVANSVEMSVLGHGDFRFQIFPMSFHYRLGVRLGRELDTLMCYRWPDDPPFVPSASLLEVNLPNSVRHPIVTSFPRGSRGTPKPHLPPWQFQVLTKFKHEPPVAQSVGCSVSCSALPSGLSRCTAAQDMEGESLCLVLGESQAELKGQSRQWRVQDKSQGQKPHLAHLPIDLLIEIMAHLDWDDVLVLRQCCRSLHAASKERQVWHSMLVQYCDTVLPRPFFLPKPLEHCSGEDLEHCIVGWLSGWDHFLYPSLELRIMESHACPPGFFGPLHPLPGGRFFIYGGNRGSLFYCDPTQPDPTMHLLVPSPNFENSSKISTALDVLGTQGIDRQSTTLQDRLFPRTFRLARILGATCSKGLIEIWEINARVEGGTHVGYTSKLLKAFSDHIYVGDGNCCSLLGRHVAYVRDGNRHAFDFGVRIVDWTSVSGDEDPTNLSGVDIPGPHPPLIALLPHRRILMADDRIAIWDWGRSCPSIASEGPSRGAYIEPEWELSSASVRTPPFTPLFYNGESIRLVLPTRGNTLIGFSISTDPDKEVANSVEMSVLGHGDFRFQIFPMSFHYRLGVRLGRELDTLMCYRWPDDPPFVPSASLLEANLPNSVRRERTIIHFDILHGQLVFFCNPYVCRLCSSKTDT
;
A
#
# COMPACT_ATOMS: atom_id res chain seq x y z
N MET A 1 76.53 -57.39 10.04
CA MET A 1 76.13 -55.97 9.97
C MET A 1 74.97 -55.86 9.00
N SER A 2 73.74 -55.74 9.48
CA SER A 2 72.58 -55.46 8.63
C SER A 2 71.63 -54.50 9.34
N LEU A 3 71.42 -53.34 8.71
CA LEU A 3 70.45 -52.31 9.06
C LEU A 3 69.05 -52.73 8.61
N GLN A 4 68.05 -52.57 9.48
CA GLN A 4 66.63 -52.62 9.12
C GLN A 4 65.97 -51.25 9.33
N SER A 5 65.16 -50.86 8.35
CA SER A 5 64.48 -49.59 8.15
C SER A 5 63.05 -49.61 8.70
N PRO A 6 62.57 -48.52 9.34
CA PRO A 6 61.15 -48.25 9.48
C PRO A 6 60.79 -46.98 8.69
N ARG A 7 60.43 -47.13 7.41
CA ARG A 7 59.84 -46.04 6.59
C ARG A 7 58.60 -46.48 5.81
N ALA A 8 58.04 -47.65 6.12
CA ALA A 8 56.87 -48.17 5.41
C ALA A 8 55.53 -47.66 5.96
N SER A 9 55.42 -47.35 7.26
CA SER A 9 54.15 -46.92 7.88
C SER A 9 53.69 -45.55 7.42
N ASP A 10 54.61 -44.60 7.31
CA ASP A 10 54.26 -43.20 7.05
C ASP A 10 53.90 -42.98 5.58
N VAL A 11 54.55 -43.72 4.67
CA VAL A 11 54.24 -43.73 3.24
C VAL A 11 52.91 -44.44 2.97
N LEU A 12 52.58 -45.51 3.70
CA LEU A 12 51.27 -46.17 3.62
C LEU A 12 50.13 -45.32 4.20
N CYS A 13 50.40 -44.53 5.24
CA CYS A 13 49.40 -43.62 5.83
C CYS A 13 49.13 -42.43 4.90
N LEU A 14 50.17 -41.85 4.28
CA LEU A 14 50.04 -40.81 3.26
C LEU A 14 49.36 -41.34 1.98
N ALA A 15 49.67 -42.56 1.54
CA ALA A 15 49.01 -43.19 0.39
C ALA A 15 47.53 -43.51 0.68
N ALA A 16 47.21 -43.94 1.90
CA ALA A 16 45.83 -44.19 2.34
C ALA A 16 45.03 -42.89 2.48
N LEU A 17 45.63 -41.80 2.97
CA LEU A 17 45.01 -40.47 3.04
C LEU A 17 44.80 -39.86 1.66
N CYS A 18 45.75 -40.04 0.72
CA CYS A 18 45.58 -39.64 -0.68
C CYS A 18 44.51 -40.49 -1.40
N LEU A 19 44.43 -41.81 -1.14
CA LEU A 19 43.39 -42.67 -1.69
C LEU A 19 41.99 -42.37 -1.12
N LEU A 20 41.90 -42.03 0.17
CA LEU A 20 40.66 -41.55 0.80
C LEU A 20 40.25 -40.17 0.29
N GLY A 21 41.22 -39.27 0.06
CA GLY A 21 40.99 -37.99 -0.62
C GLY A 21 40.45 -38.18 -2.04
N CYS A 22 41.05 -39.08 -2.83
CA CYS A 22 40.58 -39.41 -4.18
C CYS A 22 39.20 -40.10 -4.19
N LEU A 23 38.90 -40.98 -3.22
CA LEU A 23 37.59 -41.64 -3.09
C LEU A 23 36.48 -40.67 -2.64
N VAL A 24 36.79 -39.70 -1.78
CA VAL A 24 35.85 -38.64 -1.37
C VAL A 24 35.58 -37.65 -2.50
N VAL A 25 36.55 -37.41 -3.38
CA VAL A 25 36.38 -36.60 -4.60
C VAL A 25 35.48 -37.30 -5.64
N GLN A 26 35.49 -38.64 -5.71
CA GLN A 26 34.69 -39.41 -6.68
C GLN A 26 33.23 -39.69 -6.25
N GLN A 27 32.87 -39.52 -4.96
CA GLN A 27 31.50 -39.72 -4.43
C GLN A 27 30.83 -38.43 -3.91
N ARG A 28 31.02 -37.32 -4.63
CA ARG A 28 30.41 -36.02 -4.30
C ARG A 28 28.90 -36.01 -4.59
N ARG A 29 28.08 -36.40 -3.61
CA ARG A 29 26.74 -35.79 -3.41
C ARG A 29 26.02 -36.02 -2.07
N ILE A 30 26.53 -36.80 -1.09
CA ILE A 30 25.68 -37.17 0.09
C ILE A 30 26.33 -37.04 1.49
N TRP A 31 27.61 -36.66 1.66
CA TRP A 31 28.22 -36.66 3.00
C TRP A 31 28.32 -35.25 3.61
N LYS A 32 27.49 -34.96 4.63
CA LYS A 32 27.58 -33.75 5.47
C LYS A 32 28.82 -33.80 6.38
N ALA A 33 29.42 -32.65 6.69
CA ALA A 33 30.62 -32.51 7.53
C ALA A 33 30.52 -33.21 8.91
N SER A 34 29.32 -33.31 9.47
CA SER A 34 29.03 -34.07 10.69
C SER A 34 29.36 -35.56 10.56
N HIS A 35 29.21 -36.16 9.39
CA HIS A 35 29.61 -37.54 9.12
C HIS A 35 31.12 -37.70 8.89
N PHE A 36 31.82 -36.68 8.37
CA PHE A 36 33.28 -36.71 8.26
C PHE A 36 33.93 -36.63 9.65
N VAL A 37 33.47 -35.70 10.51
CA VAL A 37 33.92 -35.61 11.91
C VAL A 37 33.58 -36.88 12.69
N TRP A 38 32.40 -37.46 12.45
CA TRP A 38 32.00 -38.73 13.07
C TRP A 38 32.80 -39.93 12.55
N PHE A 39 33.05 -40.03 11.25
CA PHE A 39 33.84 -41.11 10.63
C PHE A 39 35.31 -41.02 11.05
N TRP A 40 35.89 -39.82 11.08
CA TRP A 40 37.23 -39.56 11.61
C TRP A 40 37.34 -39.91 13.10
N SER A 41 36.32 -39.56 13.91
CA SER A 41 36.21 -39.95 15.32
C SER A 41 36.08 -41.46 15.55
N ARG A 42 35.59 -42.21 14.54
CA ARG A 42 35.29 -43.64 14.66
C ARG A 42 36.40 -44.54 14.12
N GLN A 43 37.02 -44.20 12.98
CA GLN A 43 38.15 -44.98 12.45
C GLN A 43 39.43 -44.85 13.28
N TRP A 44 39.72 -43.67 13.83
CA TRP A 44 40.91 -43.48 14.68
C TRP A 44 40.77 -43.99 16.10
N ARG A 45 39.55 -44.31 16.55
CA ARG A 45 39.33 -44.97 17.85
C ARG A 45 39.83 -46.42 17.89
N VAL A 46 40.21 -46.98 16.74
CA VAL A 46 40.66 -48.37 16.60
C VAL A 46 42.20 -48.49 16.60
N GLN A 47 42.93 -47.40 16.38
CA GLN A 47 44.40 -47.40 16.45
C GLN A 47 44.87 -46.50 17.60
N ASP A 48 45.64 -47.13 18.49
CA ASP A 48 46.38 -46.55 19.61
C ASP A 48 45.67 -46.47 20.97
N LYS A 49 45.79 -47.58 21.72
CA LYS A 49 45.49 -47.66 23.16
C LYS A 49 46.71 -47.35 24.04
N SER A 50 47.87 -46.98 23.47
CA SER A 50 49.13 -46.96 24.20
C SER A 50 49.69 -45.59 24.59
N GLN A 51 49.15 -44.47 24.10
CA GLN A 51 49.49 -43.15 24.62
C GLN A 51 48.25 -42.25 24.78
N GLY A 52 47.96 -41.86 26.02
CA GLY A 52 46.73 -41.19 26.46
C GLY A 52 46.56 -39.72 26.02
N GLN A 53 46.98 -39.33 24.83
CA GLN A 53 46.62 -38.05 24.23
C GLN A 53 45.66 -38.27 23.08
N LYS A 54 44.41 -37.83 23.24
CA LYS A 54 43.46 -37.75 22.12
C LYS A 54 44.06 -36.81 21.07
N PRO A 55 44.27 -37.25 19.81
CA PRO A 55 44.77 -36.36 18.78
C PRO A 55 43.75 -35.23 18.58
N HIS A 56 44.15 -34.04 19.00
CA HIS A 56 43.36 -32.84 18.81
C HIS A 56 43.61 -32.36 17.38
N LEU A 57 42.56 -32.01 16.63
CA LEU A 57 42.68 -31.45 15.28
C LEU A 57 43.71 -30.29 15.27
N ALA A 58 43.76 -29.52 16.36
CA ALA A 58 44.71 -28.42 16.57
C ALA A 58 46.21 -28.81 16.61
N HIS A 59 46.55 -30.10 16.70
CA HIS A 59 47.94 -30.59 16.66
C HIS A 59 48.41 -30.95 15.25
N LEU A 60 47.52 -30.94 14.25
CA LEU A 60 47.95 -31.10 12.86
C LEU A 60 48.79 -29.89 12.43
N PRO A 61 49.82 -30.09 11.59
CA PRO A 61 50.50 -29.01 10.89
C PRO A 61 49.50 -28.09 10.18
N ILE A 62 49.80 -26.80 10.18
CA ILE A 62 48.92 -25.76 9.62
C ILE A 62 48.52 -26.06 8.17
N ASP A 63 49.44 -26.59 7.36
CA ASP A 63 49.19 -26.92 5.95
C ASP A 63 48.10 -27.99 5.77
N LEU A 64 48.05 -28.98 6.67
CA LEU A 64 46.99 -30.00 6.63
C LEU A 64 45.65 -29.42 7.08
N LEU A 65 45.66 -28.49 8.04
CA LEU A 65 44.45 -27.79 8.47
C LEU A 65 43.88 -26.93 7.35
N ILE A 66 44.74 -26.22 6.62
CA ILE A 66 44.37 -25.42 5.43
C ILE A 66 43.74 -26.32 4.37
N GLU A 67 44.38 -27.44 4.04
CA GLU A 67 43.86 -28.37 3.03
C GLU A 67 42.50 -28.95 3.45
N ILE A 68 42.36 -29.37 4.72
CA ILE A 68 41.06 -29.85 5.24
C ILE A 68 39.99 -28.76 5.12
N MET A 69 40.29 -27.54 5.57
CA MET A 69 39.34 -26.42 5.53
C MET A 69 38.98 -25.99 4.11
N ALA A 70 39.88 -26.16 3.13
CA ALA A 70 39.62 -25.87 1.73
C ALA A 70 38.52 -26.76 1.10
N HIS A 71 38.17 -27.89 1.74
CA HIS A 71 37.08 -28.79 1.33
C HIS A 71 35.80 -28.61 2.15
N LEU A 72 35.78 -27.70 3.12
CA LEU A 72 34.62 -27.42 3.96
C LEU A 72 33.79 -26.25 3.39
N ASP A 73 32.54 -26.16 3.83
CA ASP A 73 31.68 -24.99 3.55
C ASP A 73 32.14 -23.78 4.37
N TRP A 74 31.86 -22.55 3.91
CA TRP A 74 32.20 -21.31 4.62
C TRP A 74 31.69 -21.31 6.06
N TYR A 75 30.48 -21.84 6.28
CA TYR A 75 29.88 -21.91 7.61
C TYR A 75 30.69 -22.84 8.54
N ASP A 76 31.07 -24.02 8.06
CA ASP A 76 31.86 -24.98 8.83
C ASP A 76 33.25 -24.42 9.17
N VAL A 77 33.87 -23.68 8.24
CA VAL A 77 35.15 -22.99 8.49
C VAL A 77 35.00 -21.95 9.60
N LEU A 78 33.93 -21.16 9.62
CA LEU A 78 33.66 -20.17 10.67
C LEU A 78 33.35 -20.83 12.02
N VAL A 79 32.68 -21.97 12.05
CA VAL A 79 32.44 -22.73 13.29
C VAL A 79 33.75 -23.29 13.84
N LEU A 80 34.57 -23.93 12.99
CA LEU A 80 35.88 -24.48 13.41
C LEU A 80 36.82 -23.40 13.95
N ARG A 81 36.78 -22.20 13.37
CA ARG A 81 37.54 -21.04 13.83
C ARG A 81 37.28 -20.70 15.30
N GLN A 82 36.06 -20.93 15.79
CA GLN A 82 35.70 -20.61 17.18
C GLN A 82 36.26 -21.62 18.19
N CYS A 83 36.82 -22.75 17.74
CA CYS A 83 37.27 -23.81 18.63
C CYS A 83 38.64 -23.55 19.27
N CYS A 84 39.64 -23.03 18.54
CA CYS A 84 40.96 -22.71 19.09
C CYS A 84 41.80 -21.76 18.21
N ARG A 85 42.91 -21.25 18.75
CA ARG A 85 43.81 -20.31 18.05
C ARG A 85 44.46 -20.89 16.79
N SER A 86 44.84 -22.17 16.80
CA SER A 86 45.47 -22.81 15.62
C SER A 86 44.47 -22.93 14.46
N LEU A 87 43.22 -23.31 14.75
CA LEU A 87 42.14 -23.37 13.75
C LEU A 87 41.74 -21.96 13.31
N HIS A 88 41.76 -20.99 14.21
CA HIS A 88 41.57 -19.58 13.86
C HIS A 88 42.63 -19.11 12.85
N ALA A 89 43.90 -19.36 13.12
CA ALA A 89 45.00 -19.03 12.20
C ALA A 89 44.82 -19.73 10.84
N ALA A 90 44.58 -21.05 10.83
CA ALA A 90 44.36 -21.82 9.60
C ALA A 90 43.20 -21.26 8.76
N SER A 91 42.09 -20.90 9.43
CA SER A 91 40.90 -20.36 8.77
C SER A 91 41.08 -18.96 8.19
N LYS A 92 42.18 -18.26 8.51
CA LYS A 92 42.53 -16.94 7.95
C LYS A 92 43.48 -17.04 6.78
N GLU A 93 43.97 -18.24 6.48
CA GLU A 93 44.87 -18.47 5.36
C GLU A 93 44.16 -18.30 4.03
N ARG A 94 44.83 -17.61 3.10
CA ARG A 94 44.28 -17.24 1.79
C ARG A 94 43.85 -18.46 0.97
N GLN A 95 44.56 -19.57 1.08
CA GLN A 95 44.29 -20.78 0.30
C GLN A 95 42.92 -21.39 0.61
N VAL A 96 42.44 -21.30 1.86
CA VAL A 96 41.11 -21.78 2.27
C VAL A 96 40.03 -21.04 1.47
N TRP A 97 40.03 -19.71 1.57
CA TRP A 97 39.02 -18.87 0.92
C TRP A 97 39.16 -18.83 -0.60
N HIS A 98 40.39 -18.92 -1.13
CA HIS A 98 40.60 -19.03 -2.57
C HIS A 98 40.01 -20.33 -3.14
N SER A 99 40.21 -21.47 -2.47
CA SER A 99 39.66 -22.76 -2.92
C SER A 99 38.13 -22.76 -2.88
N MET A 100 37.57 -22.19 -1.83
CA MET A 100 36.14 -21.99 -1.68
C MET A 100 35.56 -21.05 -2.75
N LEU A 101 36.27 -19.96 -3.07
CA LEU A 101 35.89 -19.06 -4.15
C LEU A 101 35.83 -19.80 -5.49
N VAL A 102 36.88 -20.56 -5.83
CA VAL A 102 36.93 -21.37 -7.06
C VAL A 102 35.72 -22.29 -7.11
N GLN A 103 35.43 -23.00 -6.02
CA GLN A 103 34.30 -23.92 -5.94
C GLN A 103 32.95 -23.21 -6.14
N TYR A 104 32.73 -22.08 -5.46
CA TYR A 104 31.45 -21.38 -5.52
C TYR A 104 31.26 -20.57 -6.79
N CYS A 105 32.33 -20.10 -7.44
CA CYS A 105 32.24 -19.34 -8.69
C CYS A 105 31.57 -20.09 -9.84
N ASP A 106 31.61 -21.42 -9.81
CA ASP A 106 30.99 -22.28 -10.84
C ASP A 106 29.66 -22.89 -10.39
N THR A 107 29.28 -22.77 -9.11
CA THR A 107 28.13 -23.52 -8.55
C THR A 107 27.12 -22.68 -7.80
N VAL A 108 27.54 -21.65 -7.05
CA VAL A 108 26.68 -20.93 -6.10
C VAL A 108 26.70 -19.42 -6.31
N LEU A 109 27.85 -18.84 -6.65
CA LEU A 109 27.98 -17.40 -6.88
C LEU A 109 27.45 -17.05 -8.28
N PRO A 110 26.37 -16.29 -8.40
CA PRO A 110 25.91 -15.75 -9.66
C PRO A 110 26.93 -14.71 -10.14
N ARG A 111 27.14 -14.70 -11.44
CA ARG A 111 27.93 -13.69 -12.12
C ARG A 111 26.98 -12.56 -12.51
N PRO A 112 27.36 -11.29 -12.32
CA PRO A 112 28.69 -10.86 -11.97
C PRO A 112 28.93 -10.90 -10.46
N PHE A 113 29.96 -11.63 -10.04
CA PHE A 113 30.59 -11.51 -8.73
C PHE A 113 31.98 -10.96 -8.99
N PHE A 114 32.28 -9.79 -8.45
CA PHE A 114 33.55 -9.13 -8.67
C PHE A 114 34.29 -8.89 -7.36
N LEU A 115 35.60 -9.09 -7.39
CA LEU A 115 36.49 -8.74 -6.30
C LEU A 115 36.80 -7.24 -6.33
N PRO A 116 37.08 -6.61 -5.17
CA PRO A 116 37.42 -5.19 -5.10
C PRO A 116 38.80 -4.86 -5.71
N LYS A 117 39.65 -5.87 -5.89
CA LYS A 117 40.98 -5.80 -6.49
C LYS A 117 41.32 -7.12 -7.19
N PRO A 118 42.38 -7.18 -8.03
CA PRO A 118 42.74 -8.42 -8.70
C PRO A 118 42.95 -9.56 -7.73
N LEU A 119 42.59 -10.78 -8.14
CA LEU A 119 42.61 -11.95 -7.28
C LEU A 119 43.98 -12.12 -6.60
N GLU A 120 45.08 -11.99 -7.34
CA GLU A 120 46.47 -12.06 -6.84
C GLU A 120 46.79 -11.07 -5.71
N HIS A 121 46.05 -9.97 -5.58
CA HIS A 121 46.24 -8.96 -4.53
C HIS A 121 45.24 -9.09 -3.36
N CYS A 122 44.28 -10.02 -3.42
CA CYS A 122 43.34 -10.30 -2.33
C CYS A 122 43.99 -11.11 -1.22
N SER A 123 44.06 -10.57 -0.01
CA SER A 123 44.42 -11.32 1.19
C SER A 123 43.35 -12.38 1.52
N GLY A 124 43.65 -13.30 2.44
CA GLY A 124 42.64 -14.23 2.94
C GLY A 124 41.44 -13.51 3.55
N GLU A 125 41.67 -12.38 4.23
CA GLU A 125 40.61 -11.55 4.79
C GLU A 125 39.76 -10.86 3.74
N ASP A 126 40.35 -10.37 2.64
CA ASP A 126 39.58 -9.80 1.54
C ASP A 126 38.65 -10.85 0.92
N LEU A 127 39.16 -12.05 0.68
CA LEU A 127 38.38 -13.15 0.09
C LEU A 127 37.30 -13.64 1.04
N GLU A 128 37.62 -13.80 2.32
CA GLU A 128 36.65 -14.09 3.37
C GLU A 128 35.54 -13.04 3.39
N HIS A 129 35.90 -11.75 3.48
CA HIS A 129 34.93 -10.68 3.54
C HIS A 129 34.02 -10.67 2.30
N CYS A 130 34.57 -10.94 1.11
CA CYS A 130 33.77 -11.02 -0.11
C CYS A 130 32.83 -12.24 -0.11
N ILE A 131 33.32 -13.42 0.25
CA ILE A 131 32.53 -14.67 0.23
C ILE A 131 31.49 -14.66 1.34
N VAL A 132 31.93 -14.41 2.59
CA VAL A 132 31.06 -14.34 3.75
C VAL A 132 30.12 -13.15 3.62
N GLY A 133 30.57 -11.97 3.21
CA GLY A 133 29.67 -10.82 3.00
C GLY A 133 28.57 -11.11 1.98
N TRP A 134 28.89 -11.87 0.92
CA TRP A 134 27.91 -12.26 -0.08
C TRP A 134 26.96 -13.37 0.40
N LEU A 135 27.47 -14.37 1.13
CA LEU A 135 26.67 -15.51 1.61
C LEU A 135 25.88 -15.19 2.89
N SER A 136 26.43 -14.37 3.78
CA SER A 136 25.84 -13.93 5.06
C SER A 136 25.12 -12.59 4.99
N GLY A 137 25.27 -11.85 3.89
CA GLY A 137 24.74 -10.48 3.74
C GLY A 137 23.25 -10.35 4.08
N TRP A 138 22.48 -11.44 3.98
CA TRP A 138 21.07 -11.51 4.36
C TRP A 138 20.80 -11.22 5.83
N ASP A 139 21.57 -11.83 6.75
CA ASP A 139 21.38 -11.55 8.17
C ASP A 139 21.73 -10.08 8.45
N HIS A 140 22.78 -9.55 7.82
CA HIS A 140 23.19 -8.16 8.02
C HIS A 140 22.24 -7.12 7.40
N PHE A 141 21.55 -7.42 6.29
CA PHE A 141 20.52 -6.54 5.71
C PHE A 141 19.24 -6.49 6.55
N LEU A 142 18.96 -7.55 7.33
CA LEU A 142 17.81 -7.59 8.24
C LEU A 142 18.06 -6.86 9.57
N TYR A 143 19.30 -6.45 9.85
CA TYR A 143 19.63 -5.59 10.99
C TYR A 143 19.81 -4.12 10.56
N PRO A 144 19.52 -3.12 11.44
CA PRO A 144 19.31 -1.73 11.04
C PRO A 144 20.57 -0.94 10.62
N SER A 145 21.70 -1.59 10.36
CA SER A 145 22.99 -0.93 10.11
C SER A 145 23.26 -0.65 8.62
N LEU A 146 22.23 -0.38 7.83
CA LEU A 146 22.38 0.08 6.45
C LEU A 146 22.99 1.49 6.44
N GLU A 147 24.24 1.60 5.98
CA GLU A 147 24.87 2.90 5.76
C GLU A 147 24.35 3.50 4.44
N LEU A 148 23.43 4.45 4.55
CA LEU A 148 22.98 5.22 3.39
C LEU A 148 23.99 6.31 3.07
N ARG A 149 24.56 6.26 1.86
CA ARG A 149 25.36 7.37 1.31
C ARG A 149 24.58 8.07 0.21
N ILE A 150 24.30 9.35 0.43
CA ILE A 150 23.64 10.21 -0.55
C ILE A 150 24.73 10.99 -1.27
N MET A 151 24.90 10.75 -2.56
CA MET A 151 25.72 11.61 -3.40
C MET A 151 24.86 12.77 -3.89
N GLU A 152 25.05 13.95 -3.30
CA GLU A 152 24.35 15.15 -3.74
C GLU A 152 24.76 15.52 -5.18
N SER A 153 23.76 15.91 -5.99
CA SER A 153 23.98 16.31 -7.39
C SER A 153 24.99 17.45 -7.55
N HIS A 154 25.31 18.20 -6.50
CA HIS A 154 26.30 19.28 -6.53
C HIS A 154 27.75 18.77 -6.76
N ALA A 155 28.04 17.51 -6.42
CA ALA A 155 29.31 16.87 -6.78
C ALA A 155 29.39 16.56 -8.29
N CYS A 156 28.26 16.53 -8.99
CA CYS A 156 28.22 16.43 -10.44
C CYS A 156 28.28 17.83 -11.07
N PRO A 157 29.18 18.09 -12.03
CA PRO A 157 29.17 19.34 -12.76
C PRO A 157 27.80 19.59 -13.43
N PRO A 158 27.42 20.86 -13.71
CA PRO A 158 26.15 21.16 -14.36
C PRO A 158 25.98 20.46 -15.72
N GLY A 159 24.83 19.78 -15.91
CA GLY A 159 24.49 19.06 -17.14
C GLY A 159 24.92 17.59 -17.20
N PHE A 160 25.11 16.98 -16.04
CA PHE A 160 25.20 15.53 -15.92
C PHE A 160 23.81 14.89 -15.87
N PHE A 161 23.71 13.73 -16.48
CA PHE A 161 22.58 12.82 -16.35
C PHE A 161 22.92 11.80 -15.25
N GLY A 162 21.91 11.23 -14.59
CA GLY A 162 22.11 10.29 -13.47
C GLY A 162 23.04 9.11 -13.78
N PRO A 163 23.41 8.30 -12.76
CA PRO A 163 24.28 7.15 -12.94
C PRO A 163 23.71 6.24 -14.04
N LEU A 164 24.58 5.85 -14.98
CA LEU A 164 24.21 5.03 -16.13
C LEU A 164 24.34 3.54 -15.79
N HIS A 165 25.49 3.12 -15.25
CA HIS A 165 25.72 1.72 -14.88
C HIS A 165 26.82 1.59 -13.81
N PRO A 166 26.75 0.58 -12.91
CA PRO A 166 27.90 0.17 -12.12
C PRO A 166 28.95 -0.48 -13.04
N LEU A 167 30.23 -0.18 -12.81
CA LEU A 167 31.34 -0.82 -13.48
C LEU A 167 31.67 -2.18 -12.85
N PRO A 168 32.36 -3.07 -13.58
CA PRO A 168 32.85 -4.30 -13.00
C PRO A 168 33.67 -4.05 -11.73
N GLY A 169 33.36 -4.78 -10.66
CA GLY A 169 33.84 -4.51 -9.30
C GLY A 169 32.76 -3.94 -8.37
N GLY A 170 31.67 -3.37 -8.90
CA GLY A 170 30.59 -2.75 -8.11
C GLY A 170 31.00 -1.47 -7.37
N ARG A 171 32.31 -1.21 -7.23
CA ARG A 171 32.88 -0.04 -6.58
C ARG A 171 32.68 1.23 -7.38
N PHE A 172 32.90 1.22 -8.69
CA PHE A 172 32.82 2.46 -9.50
C PHE A 172 31.51 2.54 -10.28
N PHE A 173 31.02 3.75 -10.52
CA PHE A 173 29.81 4.03 -11.31
C PHE A 173 30.12 4.91 -12.50
N ILE A 174 29.54 4.61 -13.67
CA ILE A 174 29.59 5.49 -14.86
C ILE A 174 28.49 6.55 -14.77
N TYR A 175 28.83 7.78 -15.12
CA TYR A 175 27.93 8.91 -15.26
C TYR A 175 28.00 9.53 -16.66
N GLY A 176 26.86 9.97 -17.18
CA GLY A 176 26.79 10.70 -18.44
C GLY A 176 27.00 12.19 -18.22
N GLY A 177 28.02 12.79 -18.85
CA GLY A 177 28.31 14.22 -18.77
C GLY A 177 27.53 15.05 -19.79
N ASN A 178 28.10 16.16 -20.29
CA ASN A 178 27.59 16.94 -21.42
C ASN A 178 28.26 16.52 -22.75
N ARG A 179 27.57 16.70 -23.89
CA ARG A 179 28.09 16.40 -25.24
C ARG A 179 28.64 14.98 -25.45
N GLY A 180 28.09 14.00 -24.74
CA GLY A 180 28.45 12.60 -24.88
C GLY A 180 29.59 12.13 -23.98
N SER A 181 30.24 13.02 -23.21
CA SER A 181 31.30 12.56 -22.30
C SER A 181 30.78 11.58 -21.27
N LEU A 182 31.63 10.63 -20.89
CA LEU A 182 31.36 9.70 -19.80
C LEU A 182 32.39 9.90 -18.71
N PHE A 183 31.94 9.86 -17.46
CA PHE A 183 32.76 9.95 -16.27
C PHE A 183 32.58 8.68 -15.45
N TYR A 184 33.54 8.39 -14.58
CA TYR A 184 33.35 7.41 -13.51
C TYR A 184 33.68 8.01 -12.16
N CYS A 185 33.09 7.45 -11.11
CA CYS A 185 33.33 7.88 -9.75
C CYS A 185 33.32 6.70 -8.79
N ASP A 186 34.08 6.84 -7.70
CA ASP A 186 34.11 5.92 -6.57
C ASP A 186 33.28 6.50 -5.40
N PRO A 187 32.04 6.04 -5.17
CA PRO A 187 31.18 6.49 -4.08
C PRO A 187 31.67 6.02 -2.70
N THR A 188 32.66 5.12 -2.65
CA THR A 188 33.23 4.66 -1.37
C THR A 188 34.22 5.68 -0.79
N GLN A 189 34.73 6.60 -1.61
CA GLN A 189 35.58 7.69 -1.15
C GLN A 189 34.76 8.73 -0.38
N PRO A 190 35.33 9.33 0.68
CA PRO A 190 34.64 10.36 1.46
C PRO A 190 34.34 11.61 0.64
N ASP A 191 35.15 11.89 -0.39
CA ASP A 191 34.91 12.95 -1.38
C ASP A 191 34.93 12.33 -2.78
N PRO A 192 33.77 11.88 -3.30
CA PRO A 192 33.68 11.18 -4.56
C PRO A 192 34.05 12.09 -5.73
N THR A 193 35.26 11.89 -6.28
CA THR A 193 35.76 12.68 -7.42
C THR A 193 35.33 12.07 -8.76
N MET A 194 34.86 12.92 -9.68
CA MET A 194 34.44 12.51 -11.03
C MET A 194 35.64 12.50 -11.97
N HIS A 195 36.01 11.31 -12.46
CA HIS A 195 37.09 11.14 -13.42
C HIS A 195 36.54 11.01 -14.84
N LEU A 196 37.08 11.77 -15.79
CA LEU A 196 36.68 11.66 -17.19
C LEU A 196 37.13 10.30 -17.75
N LEU A 197 36.17 9.48 -18.17
CA LEU A 197 36.42 8.20 -18.84
C LEU A 197 36.56 8.38 -20.34
N ILE A 198 35.60 9.08 -20.95
CA ILE A 198 35.52 9.28 -22.40
C ILE A 198 35.26 10.74 -22.69
N HIS A 199 36.14 11.34 -23.49
CA HIS A 199 36.02 12.73 -23.93
C HIS A 199 34.71 12.96 -24.72
N PRO A 200 34.15 14.18 -24.68
CA PRO A 200 33.02 14.54 -25.50
C PRO A 200 33.42 14.48 -26.99
N THR A 201 32.58 13.88 -27.82
CA THR A 201 32.80 13.90 -29.28
C THR A 201 32.36 15.26 -29.82
N ASN A 202 33.06 15.79 -30.83
CA ASN A 202 32.76 17.08 -31.50
C ASN A 202 31.47 17.05 -32.34
N LEU A 203 30.42 16.39 -31.86
CA LEU A 203 29.09 16.49 -32.44
C LEU A 203 28.47 17.82 -32.01
N GLU A 204 27.93 18.57 -32.97
CA GLU A 204 27.18 19.79 -32.71
C GLU A 204 25.93 19.44 -31.87
N LYS A 205 26.06 19.60 -30.54
CA LYS A 205 24.98 19.51 -29.53
C LYS A 205 24.08 18.26 -29.62
N PRO A 206 24.57 17.06 -29.26
CA PRO A 206 23.71 15.88 -29.13
C PRO A 206 22.65 16.09 -28.02
N ARG A 207 21.37 15.92 -28.37
CA ARG A 207 20.22 16.16 -27.46
C ARG A 207 19.80 14.91 -26.67
N LYS A 208 20.11 13.68 -27.13
CA LYS A 208 19.75 12.42 -26.47
C LYS A 208 20.91 11.41 -26.51
N ARG A 209 21.03 10.54 -25.49
CA ARG A 209 22.18 9.61 -25.32
C ARG A 209 21.76 8.29 -24.68
N SER A 210 22.41 7.20 -25.10
CA SER A 210 22.29 5.86 -24.50
C SER A 210 23.67 5.21 -24.42
N THR A 211 23.91 4.39 -23.41
CA THR A 211 25.16 3.63 -23.23
C THR A 211 24.82 2.20 -22.87
N ALA A 212 25.59 1.24 -23.36
CA ALA A 212 25.49 -0.16 -22.97
C ALA A 212 26.86 -0.73 -22.64
N LEU A 213 26.91 -1.54 -21.59
CA LEU A 213 28.10 -2.25 -21.15
C LEU A 213 28.03 -3.70 -21.63
N ASP A 214 29.15 -4.28 -22.07
CA ASP A 214 29.23 -5.72 -22.41
C ASP A 214 29.27 -6.59 -21.15
N VAL A 215 28.19 -6.58 -20.37
CA VAL A 215 28.13 -7.26 -19.05
C VAL A 215 28.34 -8.77 -19.18
N LEU A 216 27.90 -9.38 -20.28
CA LEU A 216 28.01 -10.83 -20.50
C LEU A 216 29.36 -11.24 -21.10
N GLY A 217 29.97 -10.39 -21.96
CA GLY A 217 31.36 -10.58 -22.41
C GLY A 217 32.36 -10.41 -21.27
N ILE A 218 32.10 -9.49 -20.34
CA ILE A 218 32.84 -9.37 -19.08
C ILE A 218 32.83 -10.67 -18.25
N GLN A 219 31.73 -11.43 -18.31
CA GLN A 219 31.57 -12.67 -17.55
C GLN A 219 32.24 -13.89 -18.23
N GLY A 220 32.91 -13.70 -19.37
CA GLY A 220 33.61 -14.74 -20.11
C GLY A 220 32.69 -15.79 -20.75
N ILE A 221 31.43 -15.42 -21.03
CA ILE A 221 30.42 -16.34 -21.59
C ILE A 221 30.66 -16.57 -23.10
N ASP A 222 31.45 -15.72 -23.75
CA ASP A 222 31.97 -15.98 -25.10
C ASP A 222 33.01 -17.10 -25.16
N GLY A 223 33.40 -17.67 -24.01
CA GLY A 223 34.27 -18.84 -23.92
C GLY A 223 35.76 -18.53 -24.13
N GLU A 224 36.14 -17.27 -24.36
CA GLU A 224 37.52 -16.91 -24.69
C GLU A 224 38.41 -16.71 -23.45
N SER A 225 37.84 -16.38 -22.28
CA SER A 225 38.61 -16.29 -21.02
C SER A 225 38.27 -17.41 -20.04
N THR A 226 39.21 -18.37 -19.94
CA THR A 226 39.14 -19.50 -19.00
C THR A 226 39.74 -19.18 -17.64
N ALA A 227 40.52 -18.11 -17.51
CA ALA A 227 41.20 -17.78 -16.27
C ALA A 227 40.24 -17.17 -15.24
N LEU A 228 40.09 -17.83 -14.09
CA LEU A 228 39.29 -17.36 -12.95
C LEU A 228 39.62 -15.90 -12.55
N ARG A 229 40.88 -15.50 -12.69
CA ARG A 229 41.37 -14.15 -12.35
C ARG A 229 40.66 -13.06 -13.15
N ASP A 230 40.51 -13.27 -14.46
CA ASP A 230 39.89 -12.28 -15.35
C ASP A 230 38.37 -12.23 -15.18
N ARG A 231 37.76 -13.35 -14.75
CA ARG A 231 36.32 -13.42 -14.47
C ARG A 231 35.92 -12.65 -13.22
N LEU A 232 36.73 -12.72 -12.17
CA LEU A 232 36.46 -12.10 -10.87
C LEU A 232 36.90 -10.64 -10.81
N PHE A 233 37.85 -10.25 -11.64
CA PHE A 233 38.28 -8.87 -11.79
C PHE A 233 38.64 -8.62 -13.26
N PRO A 234 37.67 -8.23 -14.09
CA PRO A 234 37.91 -8.01 -15.51
C PRO A 234 38.79 -6.77 -15.66
N ARG A 235 40.06 -7.01 -16.00
CA ARG A 235 41.03 -5.94 -16.26
C ARG A 235 40.68 -5.14 -17.50
N THR A 236 40.00 -5.76 -18.44
CA THR A 236 39.60 -5.15 -19.70
C THR A 236 38.17 -5.55 -20.02
N PHE A 237 37.36 -4.60 -20.48
CA PHE A 237 36.00 -4.87 -20.94
C PHE A 237 35.58 -3.88 -22.03
N ARG A 238 34.46 -4.16 -22.69
CA ARG A 238 33.95 -3.32 -23.79
C ARG A 238 32.72 -2.53 -23.37
N LEU A 239 32.61 -1.31 -23.88
CA LEU A 239 31.51 -0.38 -23.65
C LEU A 239 31.05 0.18 -24.99
N ALA A 240 29.75 0.08 -25.27
CA ALA A 240 29.11 0.75 -26.40
C ALA A 240 28.52 2.09 -25.95
N ARG A 241 28.89 3.18 -26.64
CA ARG A 241 28.34 4.51 -26.47
C ARG A 241 27.53 4.88 -27.70
N ILE A 242 26.28 5.30 -27.53
CA ILE A 242 25.40 5.75 -28.61
C ILE A 242 25.00 7.21 -28.40
N LEU A 243 25.33 8.05 -29.39
CA LEU A 243 25.07 9.48 -29.40
C LEU A 243 24.05 9.81 -30.49
N GLY A 244 22.85 10.28 -30.11
CA GLY A 244 21.78 10.61 -31.05
C GLY A 244 21.65 12.12 -31.29
N ALA A 245 21.59 12.52 -32.57
CA ALA A 245 21.05 13.82 -32.99
C ALA A 245 19.59 13.64 -33.41
N THR A 246 18.73 14.64 -33.18
CA THR A 246 17.27 14.48 -33.22
C THR A 246 16.65 14.07 -34.55
N CYS A 247 17.39 13.99 -35.67
CA CYS A 247 16.73 13.89 -36.97
C CYS A 247 17.44 13.16 -38.13
N SER A 248 18.59 12.46 -37.98
CA SER A 248 19.02 11.56 -39.08
C SER A 248 20.28 10.72 -38.88
N LYS A 249 21.22 11.06 -38.00
CA LYS A 249 22.43 10.23 -37.80
C LYS A 249 22.84 10.22 -36.34
N GLY A 250 22.93 9.03 -35.77
CA GLY A 250 23.55 8.77 -34.49
C GLY A 250 24.93 8.14 -34.68
N LEU A 251 25.83 8.40 -33.74
CA LEU A 251 27.18 7.84 -33.70
C LEU A 251 27.21 6.70 -32.68
N ILE A 252 27.67 5.53 -33.09
CA ILE A 252 27.95 4.39 -32.22
C ILE A 252 29.46 4.26 -32.09
N GLU A 253 29.93 4.15 -30.86
CA GLU A 253 31.32 3.95 -30.57
C GLU A 253 31.49 2.77 -29.62
N ILE A 254 32.44 1.91 -29.93
CA ILE A 254 32.84 0.78 -29.11
C ILE A 254 34.18 1.13 -28.49
N TRP A 255 34.22 1.13 -27.16
CA TRP A 255 35.38 1.45 -26.35
C TRP A 255 35.85 0.23 -25.61
N GLU A 256 37.16 0.07 -25.52
CA GLU A 256 37.82 -0.82 -24.59
C GLU A 256 38.13 -0.02 -23.32
N ILE A 257 37.63 -0.49 -22.19
CA ILE A 257 37.86 0.10 -20.88
C ILE A 257 38.81 -0.81 -20.12
N ASN A 258 39.91 -0.24 -19.63
CA ASN A 258 40.93 -0.96 -18.89
C ASN A 258 40.96 -0.48 -17.44
N ALA A 259 40.89 -1.41 -16.48
CA ALA A 259 41.04 -1.13 -15.06
C ALA A 259 42.50 -0.75 -14.77
N ARG A 260 42.69 0.39 -14.08
CA ARG A 260 43.98 0.83 -13.57
C ARG A 260 44.20 0.21 -12.20
N VAL A 261 45.26 -0.59 -12.08
CA VAL A 261 45.68 -1.20 -10.82
C VAL A 261 47.06 -0.67 -10.46
N GLU A 262 47.16 0.02 -9.33
CA GLU A 262 48.42 0.57 -8.80
C GLU A 262 48.65 -0.02 -7.41
N GLY A 263 49.81 -0.62 -7.17
CA GLY A 263 50.13 -1.27 -5.89
C GLY A 263 49.13 -2.37 -5.50
N GLY A 264 48.49 -3.03 -6.47
CA GLY A 264 47.44 -4.02 -6.23
C GLY A 264 46.08 -3.46 -5.84
N THR A 265 45.93 -2.14 -5.81
CA THR A 265 44.66 -1.46 -5.56
C THR A 265 44.05 -0.97 -6.86
N HIS A 266 42.75 -1.17 -7.03
CA HIS A 266 42.00 -0.61 -8.15
C HIS A 266 41.83 0.90 -7.95
N VAL A 267 42.47 1.72 -8.79
CA VAL A 267 42.49 3.18 -8.66
C VAL A 267 41.60 3.91 -9.66
N GLY A 268 41.12 3.22 -10.70
CA GLY A 268 40.19 3.80 -11.68
C GLY A 268 40.25 3.07 -13.02
N TYR A 269 39.88 3.76 -14.10
CA TYR A 269 39.85 3.18 -15.44
C TYR A 269 40.48 4.12 -16.49
N THR A 270 40.95 3.54 -17.58
CA THR A 270 41.27 4.22 -18.84
C THR A 270 40.37 3.69 -19.96
N SER A 271 40.23 4.46 -21.03
CA SER A 271 39.45 4.05 -22.21
C SER A 271 40.29 4.15 -23.47
N LYS A 272 39.99 3.29 -24.44
CA LYS A 272 40.56 3.28 -25.79
C LYS A 272 39.45 3.04 -26.79
N LEU A 273 39.29 3.94 -27.77
CA LEU A 273 38.31 3.76 -28.83
C LEU A 273 38.73 2.57 -29.71
N LEU A 274 37.88 1.56 -29.84
CA LEU A 274 38.09 0.42 -30.74
C LEU A 274 37.48 0.71 -32.11
N LYS A 275 36.23 1.21 -32.12
CA LYS A 275 35.48 1.43 -33.35
C LYS A 275 34.50 2.58 -33.20
N ALA A 276 34.29 3.33 -34.27
CA ALA A 276 33.21 4.30 -34.39
C ALA A 276 32.55 4.15 -35.76
N PHE A 277 31.22 4.23 -35.81
CA PHE A 277 30.44 4.21 -37.04
C PHE A 277 29.09 4.92 -36.83
N SER A 278 28.47 5.39 -37.90
CA SER A 278 27.19 6.11 -37.82
C SER A 278 26.04 5.25 -38.32
N ASP A 279 24.85 5.39 -37.72
CA ASP A 279 23.62 4.83 -38.25
C ASP A 279 22.42 5.76 -37.96
N HIS A 280 21.24 5.44 -38.50
CA HIS A 280 19.97 6.07 -38.18
C HIS A 280 19.44 5.51 -36.84
N ILE A 281 19.74 6.17 -35.72
CA ILE A 281 19.49 5.59 -34.39
C ILE A 281 18.42 6.38 -33.66
N TYR A 282 17.47 5.65 -33.08
CA TYR A 282 16.54 6.21 -32.11
C TYR A 282 17.13 6.08 -30.72
N VAL A 283 17.39 7.21 -30.08
CA VAL A 283 17.84 7.25 -28.69
C VAL A 283 16.65 7.66 -27.83
N GLY A 284 15.92 6.67 -27.31
CA GLY A 284 14.83 6.86 -26.35
C GLY A 284 15.33 7.13 -24.93
N ASP A 285 14.40 7.32 -23.99
CA ASP A 285 14.70 7.60 -22.58
C ASP A 285 15.03 6.32 -21.76
N GLY A 286 15.60 5.28 -22.39
CA GLY A 286 15.85 3.96 -21.78
C GLY A 286 17.07 3.21 -22.35
N ASN A 287 17.29 1.97 -21.89
CA ASN A 287 18.39 1.09 -22.31
C ASN A 287 18.17 0.54 -23.73
N CYS A 288 18.29 1.40 -24.72
CA CYS A 288 18.05 1.09 -26.12
C CYS A 288 19.24 0.41 -26.82
N CYS A 289 20.23 -0.10 -26.08
CA CYS A 289 21.36 -0.82 -26.66
C CYS A 289 21.90 -1.95 -25.77
N SER A 290 22.57 -2.92 -26.42
CA SER A 290 23.27 -4.03 -25.78
C SER A 290 24.54 -4.35 -26.56
N LEU A 291 25.60 -4.75 -25.86
CA LEU A 291 26.86 -5.20 -26.44
C LEU A 291 27.14 -6.62 -25.96
N LEU A 292 27.53 -7.52 -26.87
CA LEU A 292 27.98 -8.87 -26.54
C LEU A 292 29.06 -9.33 -27.53
N GLY A 293 30.30 -9.38 -27.05
CA GLY A 293 31.44 -9.77 -27.87
C GLY A 293 31.60 -8.82 -29.06
N ARG A 294 31.55 -9.36 -30.28
CA ARG A 294 31.64 -8.58 -31.53
C ARG A 294 30.32 -7.98 -32.03
N HIS A 295 29.21 -8.24 -31.35
CA HIS A 295 27.89 -7.78 -31.79
C HIS A 295 27.38 -6.65 -30.91
N VAL A 296 26.79 -5.62 -31.53
CA VAL A 296 26.07 -4.56 -30.84
C VAL A 296 24.64 -4.49 -31.36
N ALA A 297 23.68 -4.47 -30.45
CA ALA A 297 22.26 -4.25 -30.75
C ALA A 297 21.84 -2.85 -30.32
N TYR A 298 21.01 -2.20 -31.12
CA TYR A 298 20.43 -0.90 -30.81
C TYR A 298 19.11 -0.67 -31.54
N VAL A 299 18.30 0.26 -31.03
CA VAL A 299 17.05 0.67 -31.68
C VAL A 299 17.35 1.60 -32.85
N ARG A 300 16.88 1.24 -34.04
CA ARG A 300 16.99 2.07 -35.25
C ARG A 300 15.82 3.03 -35.33
N ASP A 301 16.06 4.30 -35.68
CA ASP A 301 14.98 5.23 -35.98
C ASP A 301 14.37 4.88 -37.34
N GLY A 302 13.06 4.66 -37.35
CA GLY A 302 12.34 4.35 -38.58
C GLY A 302 12.37 5.56 -39.51
N ASN A 303 12.34 5.31 -40.82
CA ASN A 303 12.11 6.40 -41.77
C ASN A 303 10.77 7.08 -41.39
N PRO A 304 10.70 8.41 -41.26
CA PRO A 304 9.43 9.10 -40.95
C PRO A 304 8.28 8.75 -41.90
N ASN A 305 8.58 8.20 -43.08
CA ASN A 305 7.60 7.79 -44.08
C ASN A 305 7.20 6.29 -44.03
N GLY A 306 7.68 5.48 -43.09
CA GLY A 306 7.34 4.05 -43.03
C GLY A 306 7.69 3.35 -41.72
N PHE A 307 6.75 2.52 -41.24
CA PHE A 307 6.65 1.81 -39.95
C PHE A 307 7.82 0.90 -39.50
N ASP A 308 9.04 1.08 -40.01
CA ASP A 308 10.19 0.22 -39.68
C ASP A 308 10.98 0.76 -38.49
N LEU A 309 10.30 0.94 -37.35
CA LEU A 309 10.99 0.93 -36.06
C LEU A 309 11.36 -0.52 -35.77
N GLY A 310 12.57 -0.74 -35.24
CA GLY A 310 13.06 -2.09 -34.99
C GLY A 310 14.44 -2.12 -34.34
N VAL A 311 14.88 -3.32 -33.97
CA VAL A 311 16.21 -3.54 -33.37
C VAL A 311 17.18 -3.93 -34.47
N ARG A 312 18.31 -3.23 -34.58
CA ARG A 312 19.41 -3.57 -35.47
C ARG A 312 20.53 -4.22 -34.68
N ILE A 313 21.08 -5.31 -35.21
CA ILE A 313 22.23 -6.02 -34.65
C ILE A 313 23.35 -5.97 -35.69
N VAL A 314 24.50 -5.45 -35.29
CA VAL A 314 25.67 -5.23 -36.16
C VAL A 314 26.88 -5.93 -35.58
N ASP A 315 27.64 -6.63 -36.42
CA ASP A 315 28.98 -7.08 -36.08
C ASP A 315 29.94 -5.90 -36.22
N TRP A 316 30.18 -5.18 -35.12
CA TRP A 316 30.95 -3.95 -35.11
C TRP A 316 32.41 -4.16 -35.52
N SER A 317 32.93 -5.38 -35.39
CA SER A 317 34.30 -5.71 -35.77
C SER A 317 34.48 -5.76 -37.30
N SER A 318 33.40 -6.03 -38.03
CA SER A 318 33.38 -6.14 -39.49
C SER A 318 33.12 -4.83 -40.22
N VAL A 319 32.61 -3.81 -39.53
CA VAL A 319 32.27 -2.50 -40.12
C VAL A 319 33.55 -1.81 -40.61
N SER A 320 33.60 -1.27 -41.83
CA SER A 320 34.69 -0.37 -42.23
C SER A 320 34.37 1.09 -41.83
N GLY A 321 35.39 1.90 -41.54
CA GLY A 321 35.20 3.23 -40.92
C GLY A 321 34.42 4.25 -41.77
N ASP A 322 34.34 4.04 -43.09
CA ASP A 322 33.75 4.96 -44.06
C ASP A 322 32.48 4.40 -44.73
N GLU A 323 31.94 3.28 -44.25
CA GLU A 323 30.75 2.66 -44.84
C GLU A 323 29.48 3.52 -44.65
N ASP A 324 28.66 3.59 -45.70
CA ASP A 324 27.34 4.22 -45.63
C ASP A 324 26.48 3.50 -44.57
N PRO A 325 25.85 4.23 -43.62
CA PRO A 325 24.86 3.71 -42.66
C PRO A 325 23.86 2.69 -43.21
N THR A 326 23.45 2.85 -44.47
CA THR A 326 22.50 1.94 -45.12
C THR A 326 23.08 0.56 -45.39
N ASN A 327 24.40 0.44 -45.52
CA ASN A 327 25.09 -0.76 -45.97
C ASN A 327 25.80 -1.53 -44.85
N LEU A 328 25.67 -1.10 -43.59
CA LEU A 328 26.30 -1.82 -42.47
C LEU A 328 25.79 -3.27 -42.41
N PRO A 329 26.71 -4.28 -42.43
CA PRO A 329 26.33 -5.68 -42.35
C PRO A 329 25.65 -5.95 -41.00
N GLY A 330 24.41 -6.45 -41.06
CA GLY A 330 23.64 -6.68 -39.85
C GLY A 330 22.32 -7.37 -40.09
N VAL A 331 21.64 -7.62 -38.98
CA VAL A 331 20.31 -8.21 -38.92
C VAL A 331 19.35 -7.19 -38.34
N ALA A 332 18.14 -7.12 -38.88
CA ALA A 332 17.09 -6.24 -38.38
C ALA A 332 15.92 -7.08 -37.88
N ILE A 333 15.41 -6.74 -36.69
CA ILE A 333 14.22 -7.32 -36.10
C ILE A 333 13.13 -6.25 -36.15
N PRO A 334 12.11 -6.41 -37.02
CA PRO A 334 11.01 -5.44 -37.11
C PRO A 334 10.15 -5.53 -35.85
N GLY A 335 9.75 -4.39 -35.28
CA GLY A 335 8.88 -4.39 -34.11
C GLY A 335 8.81 -3.06 -33.38
N PRO A 336 7.87 -2.91 -32.42
CA PRO A 336 7.85 -1.73 -31.55
C PRO A 336 9.20 -1.53 -30.87
N THR A 337 9.57 -0.28 -30.57
CA THR A 337 10.85 0.05 -29.91
C THR A 337 10.85 -0.49 -28.48
N PRO A 338 11.59 -1.58 -28.18
CA PRO A 338 11.55 -2.12 -26.84
C PRO A 338 12.38 -1.22 -25.90
N PRO A 339 11.90 -0.96 -24.68
CA PRO A 339 12.65 -0.24 -23.66
C PRO A 339 13.87 -1.03 -23.12
N LEU A 340 13.89 -2.36 -23.29
CA LEU A 340 15.03 -3.21 -22.94
C LEU A 340 15.39 -4.16 -24.08
N ILE A 341 16.67 -4.15 -24.44
CA ILE A 341 17.28 -5.08 -25.39
C ILE A 341 18.48 -5.71 -24.72
N VAL A 342 18.60 -7.04 -24.79
CA VAL A 342 19.74 -7.78 -24.26
C VAL A 342 20.17 -8.81 -25.29
N LEU A 343 21.41 -8.67 -25.77
CA LEU A 343 22.09 -9.72 -26.53
C LEU A 343 22.41 -10.88 -25.58
N LEU A 344 22.07 -12.10 -25.98
CA LEU A 344 22.35 -13.35 -25.29
C LEU A 344 23.33 -14.19 -26.14
N PRO A 345 23.99 -15.20 -25.55
CA PRO A 345 24.80 -16.17 -26.28
C PRO A 345 24.03 -16.88 -27.39
N HIS A 346 24.76 -17.54 -28.29
CA HIS A 346 24.20 -18.34 -29.38
C HIS A 346 23.31 -17.55 -30.36
N ARG A 347 23.63 -16.27 -30.55
CA ARG A 347 22.90 -15.38 -31.46
C ARG A 347 21.42 -15.19 -31.11
N ARG A 348 21.11 -15.16 -29.80
CA ARG A 348 19.76 -14.94 -29.29
C ARG A 348 19.63 -13.55 -28.67
N ILE A 349 18.52 -12.85 -28.88
CA ILE A 349 18.26 -11.53 -28.29
C ILE A 349 16.96 -11.57 -27.51
N LEU A 350 17.02 -11.08 -26.26
CA LEU A 350 15.85 -10.82 -25.45
C LEU A 350 15.41 -9.37 -25.70
N MET A 351 14.15 -9.21 -26.08
CA MET A 351 13.48 -7.93 -26.19
C MET A 351 12.34 -7.90 -25.17
N ALA A 352 12.28 -6.85 -24.36
CA ALA A 352 11.18 -6.67 -23.41
C ALA A 352 10.56 -5.29 -23.60
N ASP A 353 9.26 -5.28 -23.92
CA ASP A 353 8.35 -4.15 -24.05
C ASP A 353 7.07 -4.36 -23.21
N ASP A 354 5.88 -4.26 -23.81
CA ASP A 354 4.66 -4.76 -23.18
C ASP A 354 4.62 -6.30 -23.11
N ARG A 355 5.50 -6.96 -23.87
CA ARG A 355 5.74 -8.39 -23.95
C ARG A 355 7.22 -8.69 -23.76
N ILE A 356 7.54 -9.94 -23.46
CA ILE A 356 8.93 -10.41 -23.47
C ILE A 356 9.04 -11.38 -24.62
N ALA A 357 10.06 -11.22 -25.44
CA ALA A 357 10.29 -12.08 -26.58
C ALA A 357 11.77 -12.44 -26.68
N ILE A 358 12.04 -13.71 -27.03
CA ILE A 358 13.38 -14.16 -27.41
C ILE A 358 13.37 -14.47 -28.90
N TRP A 359 14.38 -13.95 -29.60
CA TRP A 359 14.60 -14.18 -31.02
C TRP A 359 15.97 -14.80 -31.24
N ASP A 360 16.06 -15.82 -32.08
CA ASP A 360 17.33 -16.27 -32.65
C ASP A 360 17.57 -15.49 -33.96
N TRP A 361 18.50 -14.53 -33.92
CA TRP A 361 18.82 -13.74 -35.10
C TRP A 361 19.76 -14.47 -36.06
N GLY A 362 20.35 -15.60 -35.64
CA GLY A 362 21.17 -16.45 -36.48
C GLY A 362 20.34 -17.37 -37.39
N ARG A 363 19.13 -17.76 -36.97
CA ARG A 363 18.25 -18.68 -37.71
C ARG A 363 17.02 -18.00 -38.32
N SER A 364 16.39 -17.12 -37.54
CA SER A 364 14.99 -16.72 -37.79
C SER A 364 14.85 -15.32 -38.38
N CYS A 365 15.93 -14.53 -38.40
CA CYS A 365 15.88 -13.14 -38.85
C CYS A 365 16.58 -12.93 -40.20
N PRO A 366 15.96 -12.21 -41.16
CA PRO A 366 16.54 -11.96 -42.47
C PRO A 366 17.76 -11.03 -42.37
N SER A 367 18.76 -11.29 -43.21
CA SER A 367 19.83 -10.33 -43.45
C SER A 367 19.25 -9.06 -44.06
N ILE A 368 19.77 -7.89 -43.69
CA ILE A 368 19.33 -6.59 -44.23
C ILE A 368 19.41 -6.56 -45.76
N ALA A 369 20.36 -7.25 -46.37
CA ALA A 369 20.50 -7.36 -47.82
C ALA A 369 19.32 -8.06 -48.51
N SER A 370 18.51 -8.82 -47.77
CA SER A 370 17.36 -9.58 -48.30
C SER A 370 15.99 -8.90 -48.11
N LEU A 371 15.93 -7.79 -47.37
CA LEU A 371 14.71 -7.02 -47.08
C LEU A 371 14.28 -6.10 -48.26
N GLY A 372 14.41 -6.59 -49.49
CA GLY A 372 14.02 -5.85 -50.69
C GLY A 372 12.51 -5.68 -50.82
N THR A 373 11.96 -4.50 -50.50
CA THR A 373 10.59 -3.98 -50.78
C THR A 373 9.36 -4.83 -50.42
N SER A 374 9.50 -6.10 -50.05
CA SER A 374 8.38 -6.96 -49.66
C SER A 374 7.90 -6.62 -48.26
N ARG A 375 6.87 -5.76 -48.18
CA ARG A 375 6.09 -5.55 -46.96
C ARG A 375 5.53 -6.89 -46.48
N GLY A 376 5.87 -7.30 -45.25
CA GLY A 376 4.87 -7.91 -44.37
C GLY A 376 4.98 -9.40 -44.03
N ALA A 377 6.17 -10.00 -43.97
CA ALA A 377 6.32 -11.22 -43.16
C ALA A 377 6.64 -10.83 -41.72
N PHE A 378 5.63 -10.79 -40.84
CA PHE A 378 5.87 -10.71 -39.40
C PHE A 378 6.64 -11.95 -38.98
N ILE A 379 7.93 -11.78 -38.69
CA ILE A 379 8.74 -12.84 -38.12
C ILE A 379 8.14 -13.11 -36.74
N LYS A 380 7.93 -14.37 -36.39
CA LYS A 380 7.41 -14.74 -35.07
C LYS A 380 8.59 -14.91 -34.12
N PRO A 381 8.54 -14.39 -32.88
CA PRO A 381 9.55 -14.70 -31.88
C PRO A 381 9.57 -16.21 -31.61
N GLU A 382 10.73 -16.75 -31.28
CA GLU A 382 10.85 -18.18 -30.95
C GLU A 382 10.16 -18.51 -29.63
N TRP A 383 10.14 -17.54 -28.73
CA TRP A 383 9.42 -17.63 -27.47
C TRP A 383 8.85 -16.26 -27.08
N ALA A 384 7.57 -16.23 -26.70
CA ALA A 384 6.90 -15.07 -26.12
C ALA A 384 5.74 -15.56 -25.23
N PRO A 385 5.72 -15.25 -23.92
CA PRO A 385 4.62 -15.60 -23.04
C PRO A 385 3.43 -14.66 -23.28
N SER A 386 2.21 -15.13 -22.99
CA SER A 386 0.96 -14.39 -23.20
C SER A 386 0.68 -13.28 -22.15
N SER A 387 1.51 -13.16 -21.12
CA SER A 387 1.28 -12.24 -20.00
C SER A 387 1.78 -10.81 -20.30
N PRO A 388 1.03 -9.76 -19.95
CA PRO A 388 1.46 -8.36 -20.10
C PRO A 388 2.40 -7.90 -18.97
N TYR A 389 3.50 -7.23 -19.32
CA TYR A 389 4.53 -6.76 -18.38
C TYR A 389 4.43 -5.25 -18.08
N ILE A 390 4.96 -4.82 -16.93
CA ILE A 390 5.18 -3.39 -16.64
C ILE A 390 6.50 -3.03 -17.29
N GLY A 391 6.58 -1.83 -17.88
CA GLY A 391 7.78 -1.34 -18.57
C GLY A 391 9.06 -1.63 -17.80
N THR A 392 10.12 -1.94 -18.53
CA THR A 392 11.36 -2.45 -17.96
C THR A 392 12.03 -1.40 -17.08
N PRO A 393 12.47 -1.77 -15.86
CA PRO A 393 13.31 -0.90 -15.04
C PRO A 393 14.55 -0.48 -15.83
N PRO A 394 14.98 0.79 -15.73
CA PRO A 394 16.22 1.24 -16.38
C PRO A 394 17.47 0.52 -15.86
N PHE A 395 17.41 -0.18 -14.72
CA PHE A 395 18.57 -0.85 -14.12
C PHE A 395 18.29 -2.31 -13.75
N THR A 396 17.87 -3.12 -14.72
CA THR A 396 17.79 -4.57 -14.49
C THR A 396 19.13 -5.22 -14.85
N GLN A 397 19.85 -5.74 -13.86
CA GLN A 397 21.09 -6.46 -14.11
C GLN A 397 20.81 -7.92 -14.49
N LEU A 398 21.58 -8.42 -15.46
CA LEU A 398 21.56 -9.83 -15.84
C LEU A 398 22.52 -10.61 -14.96
N PHE A 399 22.10 -11.80 -14.55
CA PHE A 399 22.93 -12.73 -13.80
C PHE A 399 23.23 -13.96 -14.64
N TYR A 400 24.38 -14.59 -14.44
CA TYR A 400 24.74 -15.85 -15.07
C TYR A 400 25.15 -16.84 -13.99
N ASN A 401 24.52 -18.01 -13.97
CA ASN A 401 24.78 -19.04 -12.94
C ASN A 401 25.50 -20.28 -13.51
N GLY A 402 26.15 -20.17 -14.66
CA GLY A 402 26.85 -21.29 -15.32
C GLY A 402 26.02 -22.01 -16.38
N GLU A 403 24.74 -22.27 -16.12
CA GLU A 403 23.86 -23.00 -17.06
C GLU A 403 22.73 -22.13 -17.64
N SER A 404 22.50 -20.97 -17.02
CA SER A 404 21.42 -20.05 -17.38
C SER A 404 21.80 -18.59 -17.14
N ILE A 405 21.22 -17.72 -17.95
CA ILE A 405 21.13 -16.28 -17.74
C ILE A 405 19.82 -15.98 -17.04
N ARG A 406 19.91 -15.29 -15.91
CA ARG A 406 18.78 -14.91 -15.07
C ARG A 406 18.50 -13.43 -15.18
N LEU A 407 17.22 -13.11 -15.30
CA LEU A 407 16.71 -11.75 -15.30
C LEU A 407 15.50 -11.68 -14.39
N VAL A 408 15.33 -10.56 -13.71
CA VAL A 408 14.18 -10.34 -12.83
C VAL A 408 13.39 -9.15 -13.34
N LEU A 409 12.12 -9.37 -13.66
CA LEU A 409 11.25 -8.33 -14.16
C LEU A 409 9.95 -8.24 -13.34
N PRO A 410 9.51 -7.03 -12.99
CA PRO A 410 8.21 -6.82 -12.40
C PRO A 410 7.10 -6.96 -13.46
N THR A 411 5.95 -7.49 -13.06
CA THR A 411 4.78 -7.66 -13.93
C THR A 411 3.65 -6.70 -13.55
N ARG A 412 2.66 -6.54 -14.46
CA ARG A 412 1.44 -5.74 -14.19
C ARG A 412 0.63 -6.26 -13.01
N GLY A 413 0.74 -7.57 -12.76
CA GLY A 413 0.06 -8.25 -11.67
C GLY A 413 0.72 -8.10 -10.30
N ASN A 414 1.65 -7.15 -10.11
CA ASN A 414 2.37 -6.99 -8.84
C ASN A 414 3.15 -8.26 -8.44
N THR A 415 3.68 -8.96 -9.44
CA THR A 415 4.48 -10.17 -9.26
C THR A 415 5.86 -9.92 -9.83
N LEU A 416 6.88 -10.30 -9.06
CA LEU A 416 8.27 -10.32 -9.49
C LEU A 416 8.53 -11.66 -10.16
N ILE A 417 8.78 -11.65 -11.47
CA ILE A 417 9.07 -12.87 -12.22
C ILE A 417 10.57 -12.94 -12.51
N GLY A 418 11.14 -14.07 -12.14
CA GLY A 418 12.47 -14.50 -12.55
C GLY A 418 12.39 -15.29 -13.85
N PHE A 419 13.16 -14.87 -14.83
CA PHE A 419 13.41 -15.62 -16.06
C PHE A 419 14.76 -16.28 -15.94
N SER A 420 14.82 -17.59 -16.14
CA SER A 420 16.04 -18.37 -16.23
C SER A 420 16.16 -18.91 -17.67
N ILE A 421 17.10 -18.36 -18.43
CA ILE A 421 17.30 -18.63 -19.85
C ILE A 421 18.54 -19.49 -20.01
N SER A 422 18.39 -20.76 -20.39
CA SER A 422 19.51 -21.67 -20.53
C SER A 422 20.52 -21.19 -21.58
N THR A 423 21.80 -21.29 -21.24
CA THR A 423 22.92 -20.99 -22.16
C THR A 423 23.38 -22.21 -22.94
N ASP A 424 22.66 -23.32 -22.88
CA ASP A 424 22.90 -24.50 -23.69
C ASP A 424 22.50 -24.22 -25.16
N PRO A 425 23.44 -24.30 -26.12
CA PRO A 425 23.14 -24.07 -27.53
C PRO A 425 22.17 -25.11 -28.11
N ASP A 426 22.14 -26.32 -27.56
CA ASP A 426 21.41 -27.46 -28.12
C ASP A 426 19.94 -27.48 -27.64
N LYS A 427 19.60 -26.74 -26.59
CA LYS A 427 18.21 -26.60 -26.14
C LYS A 427 17.45 -25.64 -27.05
N GLU A 428 16.30 -26.11 -27.56
CA GLU A 428 15.32 -25.26 -28.24
C GLU A 428 14.89 -24.10 -27.34
N VAL A 429 14.74 -22.91 -27.92
CA VAL A 429 14.46 -21.68 -27.15
C VAL A 429 13.17 -21.78 -26.33
N ALA A 430 12.14 -22.44 -26.85
CA ALA A 430 10.90 -22.65 -26.12
C ALA A 430 11.08 -23.45 -24.83
N ASN A 431 12.05 -24.37 -24.82
CA ASN A 431 12.40 -25.21 -23.67
C ASN A 431 13.58 -24.63 -22.86
N SER A 432 14.19 -23.53 -23.32
CA SER A 432 15.32 -22.90 -22.66
C SER A 432 14.91 -21.86 -21.62
N VAL A 433 13.63 -21.47 -21.55
CA VAL A 433 13.16 -20.42 -20.64
C VAL A 433 12.29 -21.01 -19.54
N GLU A 434 12.78 -20.92 -18.30
CA GLU A 434 12.00 -21.20 -17.11
C GLU A 434 11.54 -19.87 -16.48
N MET A 435 10.26 -19.80 -16.14
CA MET A 435 9.67 -18.65 -15.45
C MET A 435 9.31 -19.04 -14.03
N SER A 436 9.81 -18.28 -13.07
CA SER A 436 9.58 -18.53 -11.65
C SER A 436 9.04 -17.27 -10.99
N VAL A 437 7.98 -17.41 -10.20
CA VAL A 437 7.51 -16.32 -9.35
C VAL A 437 8.48 -16.19 -8.18
N LEU A 438 9.22 -15.08 -8.14
CA LEU A 438 10.23 -14.82 -7.12
C LEU A 438 9.65 -14.09 -5.91
N GLY A 439 8.49 -13.46 -6.06
CA GLY A 439 7.78 -12.78 -4.99
C GLY A 439 6.60 -11.97 -5.51
N HIS A 440 5.78 -11.45 -4.59
CA HIS A 440 4.72 -10.50 -4.89
C HIS A 440 5.07 -9.16 -4.23
N GLY A 441 4.85 -8.06 -4.95
CA GLY A 441 5.17 -6.70 -4.49
C GLY A 441 4.46 -5.66 -5.34
N ASP A 442 4.22 -4.47 -4.80
CA ASP A 442 3.59 -3.41 -5.59
C ASP A 442 4.59 -2.85 -6.62
N PHE A 443 4.25 -2.90 -7.91
CA PHE A 443 5.12 -2.41 -9.00
C PHE A 443 4.40 -1.42 -9.93
N ARG A 444 3.16 -1.01 -9.60
CA ARG A 444 2.22 -0.33 -10.54
C ARG A 444 2.64 1.07 -11.03
N PHE A 445 3.77 1.63 -10.58
CA PHE A 445 4.22 2.96 -11.00
C PHE A 445 5.39 2.88 -11.99
N GLN A 446 5.10 3.13 -13.27
CA GLN A 446 6.06 3.16 -14.38
C GLN A 446 7.11 4.29 -14.30
N ILE A 447 7.00 5.22 -13.35
CA ILE A 447 7.76 6.48 -13.36
C ILE A 447 8.98 6.44 -12.43
N PHE A 448 9.09 5.46 -11.53
CA PHE A 448 10.18 5.44 -10.56
C PHE A 448 11.33 4.49 -10.97
N PRO A 449 12.58 4.89 -10.74
CA PRO A 449 13.73 4.03 -11.00
C PRO A 449 13.66 2.82 -10.05
N MET A 450 13.61 1.64 -10.65
CA MET A 450 13.82 0.37 -9.96
C MET A 450 15.18 -0.18 -10.40
N SER A 451 15.91 -0.77 -9.45
CA SER A 451 17.15 -1.49 -9.72
C SER A 451 17.03 -2.88 -9.13
N PHE A 452 17.27 -3.90 -9.95
CA PHE A 452 17.32 -5.29 -9.50
C PHE A 452 18.76 -5.79 -9.59
N HIS A 453 19.34 -6.08 -8.43
CA HIS A 453 20.57 -6.82 -8.24
C HIS A 453 20.24 -8.26 -7.81
N TYR A 454 21.19 -9.19 -7.87
CA TYR A 454 20.90 -10.60 -7.56
C TYR A 454 20.29 -10.72 -6.15
N ARG A 455 19.07 -11.28 -6.10
CA ARG A 455 18.22 -11.46 -4.91
C ARG A 455 17.72 -10.16 -4.23
N LEU A 456 18.07 -8.98 -4.74
CA LEU A 456 17.74 -7.69 -4.13
C LEU A 456 17.16 -6.71 -5.16
N GLY A 457 15.92 -6.27 -4.96
CA GLY A 457 15.32 -5.15 -5.68
C GLY A 457 15.31 -3.90 -4.81
N VAL A 458 15.69 -2.75 -5.35
CA VAL A 458 15.46 -1.45 -4.72
C VAL A 458 14.44 -0.71 -5.56
N ARG A 459 13.36 -0.28 -4.92
CA ARG A 459 12.37 0.60 -5.50
C ARG A 459 12.39 1.92 -4.74
N LEU A 460 12.76 2.99 -5.42
CA LEU A 460 12.63 4.33 -4.85
C LEU A 460 11.19 4.80 -4.95
N GLY A 461 10.54 5.04 -3.81
CA GLY A 461 9.15 5.49 -3.74
C GLY A 461 9.06 6.99 -3.51
N ARG A 462 7.87 7.57 -3.72
CA ARG A 462 7.59 8.94 -3.25
C ARG A 462 7.51 9.04 -1.73
N GLU A 463 7.19 7.93 -1.07
CA GLU A 463 6.83 7.89 0.36
C GLU A 463 7.66 6.88 1.15
N LEU A 464 7.91 5.71 0.58
CA LEU A 464 8.72 4.64 1.16
C LEU A 464 9.60 4.02 0.09
N ASP A 465 10.88 3.85 0.40
CA ASP A 465 11.80 3.12 -0.45
C ASP A 465 11.74 1.65 -0.05
N THR A 466 11.43 0.80 -1.01
CA THR A 466 11.23 -0.62 -0.76
C THR A 466 12.49 -1.38 -1.14
N LEU A 467 13.05 -2.11 -0.18
CA LEU A 467 14.06 -3.12 -0.40
C LEU A 467 13.34 -4.47 -0.51
N MET A 468 13.42 -5.09 -1.67
CA MET A 468 12.79 -6.38 -1.95
C MET A 468 13.84 -7.46 -1.96
N CYS A 469 13.67 -8.45 -1.11
CA CYS A 469 14.49 -9.65 -1.09
C CYS A 469 13.72 -10.76 -1.79
N TYR A 470 14.36 -11.48 -2.71
CA TYR A 470 13.72 -12.56 -3.44
C TYR A 470 14.66 -13.74 -3.63
N ARG A 471 14.06 -14.94 -3.75
CA ARG A 471 14.79 -16.20 -3.79
C ARG A 471 14.44 -16.98 -5.05
N TRP A 472 15.45 -17.52 -5.73
CA TRP A 472 15.27 -18.44 -6.85
C TRP A 472 14.94 -19.85 -6.34
N PRO A 473 14.14 -20.64 -7.09
CA PRO A 473 13.74 -21.98 -6.65
C PRO A 473 14.91 -22.92 -6.34
N ASP A 474 16.03 -22.75 -7.02
CA ASP A 474 17.25 -23.54 -6.87
C ASP A 474 18.28 -22.90 -5.92
N ASP A 475 17.97 -21.75 -5.32
CA ASP A 475 18.83 -21.17 -4.29
C ASP A 475 18.91 -22.10 -3.07
N PRO A 476 20.07 -22.18 -2.38
CA PRO A 476 20.24 -23.02 -1.21
C PRO A 476 19.18 -22.77 -0.12
N PRO A 477 18.79 -23.80 0.66
CA PRO A 477 17.70 -23.73 1.64
C PRO A 477 17.91 -22.71 2.76
N PHE A 478 19.15 -22.33 3.08
CA PHE A 478 19.48 -21.35 4.10
C PHE A 478 19.24 -19.90 3.68
N VAL A 479 18.90 -19.65 2.40
CA VAL A 479 18.51 -18.31 1.93
C VAL A 479 17.06 -18.04 2.38
N PRO A 480 16.77 -16.92 3.07
CA PRO A 480 15.42 -16.58 3.49
C PRO A 480 14.43 -16.57 2.32
N SER A 481 13.17 -16.91 2.60
CA SER A 481 12.08 -16.72 1.63
C SER A 481 11.95 -15.23 1.25
N ALA A 482 11.34 -14.97 0.09
CA ALA A 482 11.10 -13.61 -0.38
C ALA A 482 10.45 -12.76 0.73
N SER A 483 11.07 -11.63 1.02
CA SER A 483 10.68 -10.72 2.08
C SER A 483 10.77 -9.30 1.57
N LEU A 484 9.81 -8.48 1.98
CA LEU A 484 9.75 -7.08 1.63
C LEU A 484 10.19 -6.30 2.88
N LEU A 485 11.28 -5.56 2.77
CA LEU A 485 11.77 -4.69 3.83
C LEU A 485 11.56 -3.23 3.41
N GLU A 486 10.77 -2.51 4.18
CA GLU A 486 10.59 -1.08 3.96
C GLU A 486 11.69 -0.31 4.67
N VAL A 487 12.38 0.55 3.93
CA VAL A 487 13.47 1.37 4.47
C VAL A 487 13.02 2.83 4.42
N ASN A 488 12.93 3.45 5.59
CA ASN A 488 12.69 4.88 5.69
C ASN A 488 13.98 5.65 5.37
N LEU A 489 14.20 6.00 4.09
CA LEU A 489 15.30 6.90 3.75
C LEU A 489 14.98 8.34 4.25
N PRO A 490 16.00 9.11 4.68
CA PRO A 490 15.84 10.48 5.16
C PRO A 490 15.11 11.37 4.15
N ASN A 491 14.33 12.34 4.64
CA ASN A 491 13.56 13.27 3.81
C ASN A 491 14.41 14.07 2.80
N SER A 492 15.71 14.23 3.02
CA SER A 492 16.64 14.86 2.07
C SER A 492 16.72 14.13 0.71
N VAL A 493 16.40 12.84 0.67
CA VAL A 493 16.35 12.02 -0.56
C VAL A 493 15.06 12.26 -1.36
N ARG A 494 13.99 12.77 -0.72
CA ARG A 494 12.61 12.76 -1.25
C ARG A 494 12.23 13.99 -2.08
N HIS A 495 13.15 14.91 -2.36
CA HIS A 495 12.84 16.05 -3.23
C HIS A 495 12.65 15.58 -4.68
N PRO A 496 11.52 15.92 -5.32
CA PRO A 496 11.30 15.56 -6.72
C PRO A 496 12.36 16.24 -7.59
N ILE A 497 12.94 15.49 -8.52
CA ILE A 497 13.66 16.04 -9.67
C ILE A 497 12.67 16.95 -10.40
N VAL A 498 12.75 18.25 -10.14
CA VAL A 498 12.09 19.26 -10.96
C VAL A 498 12.91 19.29 -12.26
N THR A 499 12.38 18.67 -13.32
CA THR A 499 12.85 18.90 -14.69
C THR A 499 12.47 20.32 -15.11
N SER A 500 13.12 21.33 -14.51
CA SER A 500 13.00 22.71 -14.96
C SER A 500 13.79 22.88 -16.25
N PHE A 501 13.11 22.82 -17.39
CA PHE A 501 13.60 23.47 -18.60
C PHE A 501 13.60 24.98 -18.35
N PRO A 502 14.72 25.70 -18.50
CA PRO A 502 14.70 27.15 -18.37
C PRO A 502 14.00 27.74 -19.61
N ARG A 503 12.74 28.14 -19.47
CA ARG A 503 12.19 29.19 -20.35
C ARG A 503 12.81 30.51 -19.91
N GLY A 504 13.59 31.12 -20.80
CA GLY A 504 14.21 32.40 -20.54
C GLY A 504 13.17 33.48 -20.26
N SER A 505 13.25 34.09 -19.08
CA SER A 505 12.61 35.37 -18.78
C SER A 505 13.61 36.30 -18.12
N ARG A 506 13.69 37.52 -18.65
CA ARG A 506 14.63 38.58 -18.27
C ARG A 506 14.43 39.06 -16.83
N GLY A 507 15.55 39.16 -16.12
CA GLY A 507 15.93 40.22 -15.17
C GLY A 507 14.98 40.60 -14.02
N THR A 508 15.40 40.31 -12.78
CA THR A 508 15.48 41.26 -11.65
C THR A 508 16.25 40.61 -10.47
N PRO A 509 16.91 41.38 -9.58
CA PRO A 509 17.84 40.85 -8.58
C PRO A 509 17.14 40.43 -7.29
N LYS A 510 17.55 39.29 -6.69
CA LYS A 510 17.13 38.85 -5.35
C LYS A 510 18.12 39.37 -4.28
N PRO A 511 17.65 39.75 -3.07
CA PRO A 511 18.50 40.16 -1.97
C PRO A 511 19.03 38.98 -1.15
N HIS A 512 20.19 39.19 -0.52
CA HIS A 512 20.92 38.26 0.34
C HIS A 512 20.26 38.12 1.74
N LEU A 513 20.25 36.89 2.28
CA LEU A 513 20.07 36.60 3.70
C LEU A 513 21.14 35.58 4.17
N PRO A 514 21.59 35.63 5.44
CA PRO A 514 22.81 34.97 5.91
C PRO A 514 22.60 33.53 6.43
N PRO A 515 23.68 32.74 6.62
CA PRO A 515 23.60 31.32 6.94
C PRO A 515 23.38 31.05 8.43
N TRP A 516 22.52 30.06 8.73
CA TRP A 516 22.34 29.49 10.06
C TRP A 516 23.23 28.23 10.18
N GLN A 517 24.06 28.18 11.23
CA GLN A 517 24.83 26.99 11.61
C GLN A 517 24.01 26.14 12.60
N PHE A 518 23.89 24.84 12.35
CA PHE A 518 23.46 23.86 13.35
C PHE A 518 24.65 22.99 13.78
N GLN A 519 24.97 23.01 15.07
CA GLN A 519 25.87 22.05 15.74
C GLN A 519 25.02 20.89 16.29
N VAL A 520 25.36 19.66 15.92
CA VAL A 520 24.78 18.44 16.50
C VAL A 520 25.78 17.85 17.50
N LEU A 521 25.39 17.81 18.77
CA LEU A 521 26.08 17.10 19.86
C LEU A 521 25.44 15.72 20.02
N THR A 522 26.17 14.66 19.72
CA THR A 522 25.79 13.28 20.04
C THR A 522 26.64 12.74 21.19
N LYS A 523 25.98 12.35 22.29
CA LYS A 523 26.52 11.46 23.31
C LYS A 523 25.36 10.74 23.99
N PHE A 524 25.30 9.41 23.84
CA PHE A 524 24.74 8.52 24.86
C PHE A 524 25.47 7.18 24.83
N LYS A 525 25.68 6.61 26.03
CA LYS A 525 26.50 5.45 26.33
C LYS A 525 25.69 4.50 27.23
N HIS A 526 25.62 3.24 26.80
CA HIS A 526 25.39 1.94 27.49
C HIS A 526 24.52 1.73 28.75
N GLU A 527 23.75 0.63 28.66
CA GLU A 527 22.95 -0.22 29.60
C GLU A 527 23.72 -0.85 30.81
N PRO A 528 23.20 -1.87 31.56
CA PRO A 528 21.99 -2.02 32.41
C PRO A 528 22.34 -2.53 33.86
N PRO A 529 21.40 -3.02 34.73
CA PRO A 529 21.14 -4.49 34.81
C PRO A 529 19.77 -5.01 35.38
N VAL A 530 19.38 -6.21 34.89
CA VAL A 530 18.80 -7.46 35.49
C VAL A 530 18.05 -7.48 36.86
N ALA A 531 16.86 -8.12 36.90
CA ALA A 531 16.37 -9.17 37.87
C ALA A 531 14.92 -9.63 37.54
N GLN A 532 14.69 -10.88 37.11
CA GLN A 532 14.24 -12.09 37.85
C GLN A 532 12.72 -12.37 37.93
N SER A 533 12.39 -13.60 37.55
CA SER A 533 11.09 -14.28 37.42
C SER A 533 10.58 -14.92 38.72
N VAL A 534 9.26 -14.98 38.92
CA VAL A 534 8.58 -16.11 39.62
C VAL A 534 7.19 -16.32 39.00
N GLY A 535 6.87 -17.55 38.62
CA GLY A 535 5.54 -17.98 38.20
C GLY A 535 4.80 -18.75 39.30
N CYS A 536 3.47 -18.88 39.15
CA CYS A 536 2.69 -19.97 39.74
C CYS A 536 1.42 -20.22 38.92
N SER A 537 1.24 -21.49 38.56
CA SER A 537 0.07 -22.08 37.92
C SER A 537 -0.77 -22.81 38.97
N VAL A 538 -2.10 -22.71 38.89
CA VAL A 538 -3.02 -23.72 39.46
C VAL A 538 -4.25 -23.84 38.57
N SER A 539 -4.50 -25.06 38.09
CA SER A 539 -5.73 -25.54 37.47
C SER A 539 -6.51 -26.39 38.48
N CYS A 540 -7.85 -26.40 38.41
CA CYS A 540 -8.66 -27.61 38.20
C CYS A 540 -10.17 -27.45 38.49
N SER A 541 -10.94 -28.11 37.62
CA SER A 541 -12.16 -28.90 37.85
C SER A 541 -13.55 -28.25 37.82
N ALA A 542 -14.49 -29.06 37.32
CA ALA A 542 -15.74 -28.73 36.67
C ALA A 542 -16.96 -29.38 37.36
N LEU A 543 -18.15 -28.87 36.99
CA LEU A 543 -19.50 -29.51 36.94
C LEU A 543 -20.27 -29.79 38.26
N PRO A 544 -21.63 -29.99 38.24
CA PRO A 544 -22.63 -29.80 37.16
C PRO A 544 -24.01 -29.18 37.57
N SER A 545 -24.78 -28.84 36.51
CA SER A 545 -26.24 -28.92 36.26
C SER A 545 -27.32 -28.45 37.26
N GLY A 546 -28.29 -27.70 36.72
CA GLY A 546 -29.62 -27.49 37.32
C GLY A 546 -30.62 -26.81 36.37
N LEU A 547 -31.42 -27.62 35.66
CA LEU A 547 -32.62 -27.23 34.90
C LEU A 547 -33.73 -26.70 35.84
N SER A 548 -34.47 -25.68 35.41
CA SER A 548 -35.89 -25.52 35.78
C SER A 548 -36.63 -24.62 34.78
N ARG A 549 -37.72 -25.16 34.23
CA ARG A 549 -38.77 -24.49 33.45
C ARG A 549 -39.84 -23.91 34.39
N CYS A 550 -40.49 -22.81 34.01
CA CYS A 550 -41.93 -22.49 34.13
C CYS A 550 -42.17 -21.13 33.43
N THR A 551 -42.80 -21.01 32.25
CA THR A 551 -44.24 -20.91 31.91
C THR A 551 -45.08 -19.88 32.69
N ALA A 552 -45.35 -18.77 31.99
CA ALA A 552 -46.66 -18.21 31.60
C ALA A 552 -47.48 -17.28 32.53
N ALA A 553 -47.96 -16.20 31.86
CA ALA A 553 -49.21 -15.44 32.04
C ALA A 553 -49.34 -14.51 33.27
N GLN A 554 -50.03 -13.37 33.26
CA GLN A 554 -50.75 -12.55 32.28
C GLN A 554 -51.08 -11.21 32.98
N ASP A 555 -51.27 -10.16 32.18
CA ASP A 555 -52.19 -9.01 32.33
C ASP A 555 -52.29 -8.25 33.68
N MET A 556 -52.04 -6.93 33.65
CA MET A 556 -53.08 -5.93 33.94
C MET A 556 -52.60 -4.51 33.60
N GLU A 557 -53.58 -3.74 33.14
CA GLU A 557 -53.54 -2.38 32.61
C GLU A 557 -53.02 -1.35 33.62
N GLY A 558 -52.23 -0.38 33.14
CA GLY A 558 -51.77 0.76 33.92
C GLY A 558 -52.40 2.06 33.43
N GLU A 559 -53.38 2.54 34.18
CA GLU A 559 -54.01 3.86 34.03
C GLU A 559 -52.99 4.99 34.15
N SER A 560 -53.17 6.00 33.30
CA SER A 560 -52.42 7.25 33.28
C SER A 560 -52.87 8.15 34.43
N LEU A 561 -51.96 8.49 35.34
CA LEU A 561 -52.16 9.54 36.34
C LEU A 561 -51.08 10.61 36.17
N CYS A 562 -51.47 11.71 35.51
CA CYS A 562 -50.72 12.96 35.48
C CYS A 562 -50.62 13.53 36.90
N LEU A 563 -49.39 13.73 37.39
CA LEU A 563 -49.13 14.61 38.54
C LEU A 563 -48.49 15.91 38.07
N VAL A 564 -49.28 16.97 38.25
CA VAL A 564 -48.89 18.38 38.18
C VAL A 564 -47.93 18.67 39.33
N LEU A 565 -46.68 19.01 39.03
CA LEU A 565 -45.76 19.60 40.01
C LEU A 565 -45.92 21.12 39.98
N GLY A 566 -46.60 21.65 41.00
CA GLY A 566 -46.56 23.05 41.38
C GLY A 566 -45.38 23.30 42.32
N GLU A 567 -44.57 24.29 41.98
CA GLU A 567 -43.50 24.82 42.82
C GLU A 567 -44.03 25.47 44.10
N SER A 568 -43.39 25.17 45.22
CA SER A 568 -43.43 26.01 46.43
C SER A 568 -42.30 25.61 47.37
N GLN A 569 -41.17 26.33 47.26
CA GLN A 569 -40.21 26.43 48.35
C GLN A 569 -40.82 27.25 49.49
N ALA A 570 -41.02 26.64 50.65
CA ALA A 570 -41.03 27.34 51.93
C ALA A 570 -40.69 26.38 53.08
N GLU A 571 -39.65 26.78 53.81
CA GLU A 571 -39.35 26.51 55.22
C GLU A 571 -39.91 25.24 55.88
N LEU A 572 -39.01 24.32 56.25
CA LEU A 572 -39.19 23.48 57.45
C LEU A 572 -37.84 23.22 58.13
N LYS A 573 -37.51 24.13 59.05
CA LYS A 573 -36.66 23.83 60.20
C LYS A 573 -37.39 22.81 61.07
N GLY A 574 -36.68 21.75 61.44
CA GLY A 574 -37.00 20.94 62.61
C GLY A 574 -37.88 19.72 62.34
N GLN A 575 -37.23 18.60 62.04
CA GLN A 575 -37.48 17.31 62.70
C GLN A 575 -36.40 16.32 62.28
N SER A 576 -35.24 16.42 62.94
CA SER A 576 -34.29 15.31 63.03
C SER A 576 -34.98 14.21 63.84
N ARG A 577 -35.67 13.30 63.14
CA ARG A 577 -36.10 12.03 63.75
C ARG A 577 -34.87 11.18 63.94
N GLN A 578 -34.42 11.22 65.18
CA GLN A 578 -33.42 10.39 65.80
C GLN A 578 -33.73 8.90 65.54
N TRP A 579 -33.06 8.30 64.55
CA TRP A 579 -32.93 6.84 64.47
C TRP A 579 -32.00 6.39 65.59
N ARG A 580 -32.55 6.28 66.80
CA ARG A 580 -31.87 5.65 67.94
C ARG A 580 -32.14 4.15 67.85
N VAL A 581 -31.42 3.47 66.96
CA VAL A 581 -31.27 2.01 67.06
C VAL A 581 -30.18 1.76 68.09
N GLN A 582 -30.62 1.46 69.32
CA GLN A 582 -29.82 0.62 70.20
C GLN A 582 -29.74 -0.75 69.56
N ASP A 583 -28.57 -1.14 69.07
CA ASP A 583 -28.21 -2.54 69.20
C ASP A 583 -26.72 -2.70 69.45
N LYS A 584 -26.41 -3.44 70.53
CA LYS A 584 -25.05 -3.77 70.98
C LYS A 584 -24.60 -5.09 70.36
N SER A 585 -24.91 -5.32 69.09
CA SER A 585 -24.40 -6.44 68.31
C SER A 585 -23.28 -5.97 67.40
N GLN A 586 -22.10 -6.57 67.58
CA GLN A 586 -20.89 -6.49 66.75
C GLN A 586 -21.03 -5.76 65.40
N GLY A 587 -20.32 -4.63 65.27
CA GLY A 587 -20.39 -3.72 64.13
C GLY A 587 -20.01 -4.33 62.79
N GLN A 588 -21.00 -4.79 62.03
CA GLN A 588 -20.90 -4.86 60.58
C GLN A 588 -21.13 -3.45 60.02
N LYS A 589 -20.12 -2.90 59.34
CA LYS A 589 -20.29 -1.68 58.53
C LYS A 589 -21.43 -1.94 57.53
N PRO A 590 -22.39 -1.03 57.34
CA PRO A 590 -23.45 -1.20 56.35
C PRO A 590 -22.78 -1.38 54.98
N HIS A 591 -22.93 -2.57 54.42
CA HIS A 591 -22.37 -2.92 53.12
C HIS A 591 -23.39 -2.54 52.06
N LEU A 592 -22.98 -1.84 50.99
CA LEU A 592 -23.88 -1.41 49.91
C LEU A 592 -24.73 -2.58 49.38
N ALA A 593 -24.15 -3.78 49.31
CA ALA A 593 -24.83 -5.01 48.87
C ALA A 593 -26.00 -5.49 49.77
N HIS A 594 -26.20 -4.90 50.96
CA HIS A 594 -27.32 -5.22 51.85
C HIS A 594 -28.54 -4.31 51.61
N LEU A 595 -28.43 -3.29 50.76
CA LEU A 595 -29.58 -2.48 50.38
C LEU A 595 -30.58 -3.32 49.53
N PRO A 596 -31.89 -3.06 49.66
CA PRO A 596 -32.90 -3.58 48.74
C PRO A 596 -32.52 -3.30 47.28
N ILE A 597 -32.85 -4.24 46.39
CA ILE A 597 -32.49 -4.15 44.97
C ILE A 597 -33.00 -2.86 44.33
N ASP A 598 -34.20 -2.40 44.68
CA ASP A 598 -34.80 -1.16 44.16
C ASP A 598 -33.96 0.08 44.50
N LEU A 599 -33.37 0.13 45.71
CA LEU A 599 -32.46 1.22 46.08
C LEU A 599 -31.12 1.12 45.35
N LEU A 600 -30.64 -0.10 45.08
CA LEU A 600 -29.43 -0.29 44.27
C LEU A 600 -29.64 0.15 42.82
N ILE A 601 -30.80 -0.16 42.23
CA ILE A 601 -31.21 0.28 40.90
C ILE A 601 -31.28 1.80 40.85
N GLU A 602 -31.96 2.43 41.81
CA GLU A 602 -32.07 3.89 41.88
C GLU A 602 -30.70 4.54 42.03
N ILE A 603 -29.84 4.03 42.92
CA ILE A 603 -28.46 4.54 43.06
C ILE A 603 -27.71 4.43 41.74
N MET A 604 -27.73 3.26 41.09
CA MET A 604 -27.03 3.01 39.83
C MET A 604 -27.57 3.84 38.66
N ALA A 605 -28.85 4.22 38.69
CA ALA A 605 -29.46 5.08 37.68
C ALA A 605 -28.90 6.52 37.68
N HIS A 606 -28.17 6.92 38.73
CA HIS A 606 -27.49 8.22 38.86
C HIS A 606 -25.96 8.12 38.72
N LEU A 607 -25.43 6.93 38.41
CA LEU A 607 -23.99 6.74 38.19
C LEU A 607 -23.65 6.81 36.70
N ASP A 608 -22.37 7.02 36.39
CA ASP A 608 -21.86 6.88 35.04
C ASP A 608 -21.76 5.38 34.64
N TRP A 609 -21.66 5.12 33.33
CA TRP A 609 -21.76 3.76 32.79
C TRP A 609 -20.59 2.86 33.24
N ASP A 610 -19.39 3.42 33.32
CA ASP A 610 -18.18 2.73 33.75
C ASP A 610 -18.24 2.40 35.25
N ASP A 611 -18.73 3.32 36.08
CA ASP A 611 -18.98 3.08 37.50
C ASP A 611 -19.96 1.92 37.73
N VAL A 612 -21.04 1.85 36.94
CA VAL A 612 -21.98 0.72 37.01
C VAL A 612 -21.30 -0.59 36.63
N LEU A 613 -20.45 -0.60 35.60
CA LEU A 613 -19.68 -1.79 35.22
C LEU A 613 -18.63 -2.18 36.27
N VAL A 614 -18.04 -1.23 36.99
CA VAL A 614 -17.12 -1.48 38.11
C VAL A 614 -17.88 -2.09 39.30
N LEU A 615 -19.01 -1.48 39.70
CA LEU A 615 -19.83 -1.98 40.81
C LEU A 615 -20.37 -3.40 40.56
N ARG A 616 -20.70 -3.70 39.30
CA ARG A 616 -21.13 -5.04 38.86
C ARG A 616 -20.10 -6.13 39.21
N GLN A 617 -18.81 -5.81 39.20
CA GLN A 617 -17.75 -6.78 39.48
C GLN A 617 -17.61 -7.10 40.98
N CYS A 618 -18.24 -6.31 41.86
CA CYS A 618 -18.04 -6.45 43.30
C CYS A 618 -18.85 -7.61 43.93
N CYS A 619 -20.12 -7.81 43.55
CA CYS A 619 -20.95 -8.90 44.10
C CYS A 619 -22.18 -9.22 43.23
N ARG A 620 -22.85 -10.35 43.51
CA ARG A 620 -24.03 -10.82 42.75
C ARG A 620 -25.23 -9.88 42.82
N SER A 621 -25.48 -9.23 43.97
CA SER A 621 -26.61 -8.30 44.11
C SER A 621 -26.43 -7.05 43.24
N LEU A 622 -25.21 -6.48 43.25
CA LEU A 622 -24.87 -5.35 42.37
C LEU A 622 -24.84 -5.77 40.90
N HIS A 623 -24.40 -7.00 40.61
CA HIS A 623 -24.50 -7.56 39.27
C HIS A 623 -25.95 -7.62 38.77
N ALA A 624 -26.86 -8.15 39.59
CA ALA A 624 -28.29 -8.20 39.26
C ALA A 624 -28.87 -6.79 39.07
N ALA A 625 -28.64 -5.86 40.00
CA ALA A 625 -29.11 -4.48 39.91
C ALA A 625 -28.62 -3.79 38.63
N SER A 626 -27.35 -3.97 38.28
CA SER A 626 -26.73 -3.37 37.09
C SER A 626 -27.25 -3.91 35.76
N LYS A 627 -28.04 -4.99 35.76
CA LYS A 627 -28.67 -5.55 34.55
C LYS A 627 -30.13 -5.12 34.40
N GLU A 628 -30.66 -4.40 35.38
CA GLU A 628 -32.03 -3.90 35.33
C GLU A 628 -32.18 -2.81 34.27
N ARG A 629 -33.28 -2.89 33.52
CA ARG A 629 -33.56 -1.98 32.40
C ARG A 629 -33.60 -0.52 32.83
N GLN A 630 -34.10 -0.25 34.05
CA GLN A 630 -34.24 1.12 34.56
C GLN A 630 -32.89 1.84 34.67
N VAL A 631 -31.81 1.14 35.04
CA VAL A 631 -30.46 1.72 35.15
C VAL A 631 -30.02 2.27 33.79
N TRP A 632 -30.04 1.43 32.75
CA TRP A 632 -29.60 1.80 31.41
C TRP A 632 -30.54 2.75 30.70
N HIS A 633 -31.85 2.68 30.98
CA HIS A 633 -32.82 3.64 30.47
C HIS A 633 -32.57 5.04 31.04
N SER A 634 -32.32 5.18 32.34
CA SER A 634 -32.00 6.48 32.95
C SER A 634 -30.71 7.07 32.37
N MET A 635 -29.66 6.25 32.20
CA MET A 635 -28.43 6.66 31.52
C MET A 635 -28.68 7.10 30.08
N LEU A 636 -29.51 6.36 29.32
CA LEU A 636 -29.85 6.71 27.95
C LEU A 636 -30.51 8.10 27.90
N VAL A 637 -31.51 8.33 28.76
CA VAL A 637 -32.20 9.63 28.88
C VAL A 637 -31.20 10.75 29.19
N GLN A 638 -30.26 10.51 30.10
CA GLN A 638 -29.24 11.49 30.50
C GLN A 638 -28.24 11.79 29.37
N TYR A 639 -27.82 10.77 28.61
CA TYR A 639 -26.83 10.91 27.55
C TYR A 639 -27.40 11.34 26.21
N CYS A 640 -28.71 11.16 25.98
CA CYS A 640 -29.37 11.63 24.77
C CYS A 640 -29.21 13.15 24.61
N ASP A 641 -28.87 13.57 23.37
CA ASP A 641 -28.64 14.97 23.01
C ASP A 641 -27.44 15.63 23.74
N THR A 642 -26.68 14.90 24.58
CA THR A 642 -25.44 15.39 25.21
C THR A 642 -24.23 14.59 24.71
N VAL A 643 -24.09 13.34 25.16
CA VAL A 643 -22.97 12.44 24.83
C VAL A 643 -23.29 11.55 23.62
N LEU A 644 -24.57 11.28 23.38
CA LEU A 644 -25.09 10.48 22.25
C LEU A 644 -25.72 11.41 21.20
N PRO A 645 -24.95 11.84 20.18
CA PRO A 645 -25.49 12.69 19.13
C PRO A 645 -26.40 11.91 18.18
N ARG A 646 -27.39 12.60 17.60
CA ARG A 646 -28.31 12.04 16.61
C ARG A 646 -27.70 12.10 15.20
N PRO A 647 -27.81 11.09 14.34
CA PRO A 647 -28.55 9.87 14.56
C PRO A 647 -27.85 8.91 15.53
N PHE A 648 -28.56 8.57 16.60
CA PHE A 648 -28.29 7.44 17.48
C PHE A 648 -29.59 6.67 17.53
N PHE A 649 -29.60 5.48 16.93
CA PHE A 649 -30.81 4.68 16.80
C PHE A 649 -30.71 3.41 17.62
N LEU A 650 -31.79 2.96 18.22
CA LEU A 650 -31.90 1.65 18.82
C LEU A 650 -32.27 0.60 17.74
N PRO A 651 -31.96 -0.69 17.95
CA PRO A 651 -32.31 -1.74 16.99
C PRO A 651 -33.82 -2.00 16.89
N LYS A 652 -34.59 -1.57 17.90
CA LYS A 652 -36.04 -1.71 18.02
C LYS A 652 -36.61 -0.56 18.87
N PRO A 653 -37.94 -0.36 18.90
CA PRO A 653 -38.52 0.69 19.73
C PRO A 653 -38.13 0.57 21.20
N LEU A 654 -37.93 1.72 21.86
CA LEU A 654 -37.42 1.80 23.23
C LEU A 654 -38.20 0.92 24.20
N GLU A 655 -39.53 0.90 24.14
CA GLU A 655 -40.44 0.07 24.93
C GLU A 655 -40.15 -1.43 24.82
N HIS A 656 -39.51 -1.89 23.74
CA HIS A 656 -39.15 -3.28 23.50
C HIS A 656 -37.65 -3.59 23.75
N CYS A 657 -36.84 -2.59 24.10
CA CYS A 657 -35.45 -2.78 24.50
C CYS A 657 -35.33 -3.33 25.92
N SER A 658 -34.68 -4.47 26.08
CA SER A 658 -34.26 -4.99 27.38
C SER A 658 -33.14 -4.13 27.98
N GLY A 659 -32.83 -4.33 29.26
CA GLY A 659 -31.66 -3.69 29.87
C GLY A 659 -30.36 -4.05 29.15
N GLU A 660 -30.25 -5.29 28.66
CA GLU A 660 -29.11 -5.75 27.87
C GLU A 660 -29.00 -5.06 26.50
N ASP A 661 -30.12 -4.86 25.79
CA ASP A 661 -30.12 -4.12 24.54
C ASP A 661 -29.59 -2.68 24.75
N LEU A 662 -30.07 -2.01 25.80
CA LEU A 662 -29.68 -0.63 26.11
C LEU A 662 -28.22 -0.55 26.58
N GLU A 663 -27.80 -1.47 27.44
CA GLU A 663 -26.40 -1.60 27.86
C GLU A 663 -25.50 -1.77 26.64
N HIS A 664 -25.81 -2.71 25.75
CA HIS A 664 -24.99 -2.98 24.58
C HIS A 664 -24.85 -1.75 23.68
N CYS A 665 -25.95 -1.03 23.44
CA CYS A 665 -25.94 0.21 22.65
C CYS A 665 -25.12 1.33 23.31
N ILE A 666 -25.30 1.57 24.62
CA ILE A 666 -24.60 2.62 25.35
C ILE A 666 -23.11 2.30 25.48
N VAL A 667 -22.79 1.10 25.95
CA VAL A 667 -21.40 0.66 26.15
C VAL A 667 -20.68 0.62 24.82
N GLY A 668 -21.26 0.00 23.78
CA GLY A 668 -20.64 -0.06 22.45
C GLY A 668 -20.36 1.31 21.83
N TRP A 669 -21.20 2.31 22.12
CA TRP A 669 -20.95 3.68 21.69
C TRP A 669 -19.84 4.37 22.49
N LEU A 670 -19.82 4.20 23.83
CA LEU A 670 -18.93 4.94 24.72
C LEU A 670 -17.53 4.33 24.85
N SER A 671 -17.38 3.02 24.67
CA SER A 671 -16.12 2.30 24.84
C SER A 671 -15.12 2.48 23.69
N GLY A 672 -15.52 3.08 22.57
CA GLY A 672 -14.68 3.18 21.37
C GLY A 672 -14.26 1.80 20.84
N TRP A 673 -13.05 1.69 20.28
CA TRP A 673 -12.53 0.42 19.74
C TRP A 673 -12.22 -0.63 20.81
N ASP A 674 -11.98 -0.26 22.07
CA ASP A 674 -11.50 -1.19 23.10
C ASP A 674 -12.47 -2.35 23.37
N HIS A 675 -13.77 -2.11 23.22
CA HIS A 675 -14.80 -3.16 23.35
C HIS A 675 -14.94 -4.03 22.10
N PHE A 676 -14.56 -3.51 20.93
CA PHE A 676 -14.64 -4.25 19.68
C PHE A 676 -13.40 -5.13 19.45
N LEU A 677 -12.22 -4.70 19.90
CA LEU A 677 -10.95 -5.38 19.63
C LEU A 677 -10.70 -6.64 20.47
N TYR A 678 -11.52 -6.88 21.50
CA TYR A 678 -11.39 -8.04 22.39
C TYR A 678 -12.77 -8.67 22.69
N PRO A 679 -13.08 -9.90 22.21
CA PRO A 679 -12.54 -10.71 21.13
C PRO A 679 -13.50 -10.85 19.92
N SER A 680 -14.45 -9.93 19.74
CA SER A 680 -15.64 -10.17 18.91
C SER A 680 -15.93 -9.13 17.82
N LEU A 681 -14.92 -8.43 17.29
CA LEU A 681 -15.12 -7.65 16.06
C LEU A 681 -15.56 -8.61 14.94
N GLU A 682 -16.86 -8.62 14.67
CA GLU A 682 -17.43 -9.45 13.62
C GLU A 682 -17.30 -8.71 12.30
N LEU A 683 -16.33 -9.15 11.49
CA LEU A 683 -16.14 -8.66 10.14
C LEU A 683 -17.15 -9.36 9.23
N ARG A 684 -18.11 -8.60 8.71
CA ARG A 684 -19.09 -9.12 7.75
C ARG A 684 -18.76 -8.62 6.36
N ILE A 685 -18.45 -9.55 5.47
CA ILE A 685 -18.18 -9.25 4.07
C ILE A 685 -19.43 -9.65 3.29
N MET A 686 -20.15 -8.65 2.79
CA MET A 686 -21.22 -8.88 1.84
C MET A 686 -20.59 -9.02 0.46
N GLU A 687 -20.38 -10.27 0.06
CA GLU A 687 -19.88 -10.56 -1.28
C GLU A 687 -20.90 -10.14 -2.33
N SER A 688 -20.40 -9.63 -3.45
CA SER A 688 -21.22 -9.27 -4.60
C SER A 688 -22.26 -10.31 -5.00
N HIS A 689 -21.94 -11.60 -4.90
CA HIS A 689 -22.81 -12.67 -5.38
C HIS A 689 -24.10 -12.78 -4.55
N ALA A 690 -24.09 -12.23 -3.33
CA ALA A 690 -25.29 -12.13 -2.50
C ALA A 690 -26.28 -11.07 -3.03
N CYS A 691 -25.83 -10.15 -3.89
CA CYS A 691 -26.71 -9.19 -4.56
C CYS A 691 -27.15 -9.78 -5.90
N PRO A 692 -28.46 -9.94 -6.16
CA PRO A 692 -28.93 -10.43 -7.45
C PRO A 692 -28.43 -9.53 -8.60
N PRO A 693 -28.23 -10.07 -9.82
CA PRO A 693 -27.85 -9.26 -10.98
C PRO A 693 -28.85 -8.12 -11.23
N GLY A 694 -28.34 -6.90 -11.48
CA GLY A 694 -29.17 -5.72 -11.76
C GLY A 694 -29.45 -4.83 -10.54
N PHE A 695 -28.78 -5.09 -9.43
CA PHE A 695 -28.80 -4.24 -8.24
C PHE A 695 -27.42 -3.57 -8.06
N PHE A 696 -27.41 -2.37 -7.52
CA PHE A 696 -26.21 -1.61 -7.19
C PHE A 696 -26.36 -0.93 -5.83
N GLY A 697 -25.28 -0.83 -5.08
CA GLY A 697 -25.30 -0.26 -3.73
C GLY A 697 -24.25 -0.89 -2.82
N PRO A 698 -24.39 -0.69 -1.49
CA PRO A 698 -25.49 0.02 -0.82
C PRO A 698 -25.52 1.52 -1.13
N LEU A 699 -26.71 2.11 -1.03
CA LEU A 699 -26.98 3.53 -1.28
C LEU A 699 -27.14 4.37 0.00
N HIS A 700 -27.58 3.77 1.12
CA HIS A 700 -27.64 4.34 2.48
C HIS A 700 -27.95 3.25 3.52
N PRO A 701 -27.41 3.34 4.75
CA PRO A 701 -27.98 2.63 5.89
C PRO A 701 -29.34 3.25 6.26
N LEU A 702 -30.32 2.42 6.61
CA LEU A 702 -31.59 2.85 7.17
C LEU A 702 -31.46 3.05 8.69
N PRO A 703 -32.38 3.79 9.33
CA PRO A 703 -32.36 3.95 10.78
C PRO A 703 -32.26 2.62 11.52
N GLY A 704 -31.47 2.59 12.60
CA GLY A 704 -31.15 1.38 13.34
C GLY A 704 -30.02 0.52 12.75
N GLY A 705 -29.34 0.95 11.67
CA GLY A 705 -28.08 0.36 11.16
C GLY A 705 -28.19 -1.03 10.51
N ARG A 706 -29.25 -1.78 10.83
CA ARG A 706 -29.46 -3.16 10.40
C ARG A 706 -29.81 -3.33 8.93
N PHE A 707 -30.54 -2.40 8.32
CA PHE A 707 -31.01 -2.52 6.93
C PHE A 707 -30.32 -1.50 6.03
N PHE A 708 -30.09 -1.86 4.77
CA PHE A 708 -29.43 -0.99 3.79
C PHE A 708 -30.27 -0.86 2.52
N ILE A 709 -30.29 0.32 1.92
CA ILE A 709 -30.95 0.59 0.63
C ILE A 709 -30.03 0.16 -0.52
N TYR A 710 -30.62 -0.45 -1.56
CA TYR A 710 -29.97 -0.79 -2.83
C TYR A 710 -30.79 -0.22 -3.99
N GLY A 711 -30.09 0.27 -5.01
CA GLY A 711 -30.70 0.63 -6.29
C GLY A 711 -30.92 -0.62 -7.13
N GLY A 712 -32.09 -0.77 -7.72
CA GLY A 712 -32.38 -1.80 -8.71
C GLY A 712 -32.41 -1.23 -10.13
N ASN A 713 -32.64 -2.12 -11.09
CA ASN A 713 -32.91 -1.73 -12.48
C ASN A 713 -34.06 -0.73 -12.56
N ARG A 714 -33.98 0.21 -13.51
CA ARG A 714 -35.05 1.18 -13.83
C ARG A 714 -35.44 2.13 -12.68
N GLY A 715 -34.60 2.29 -11.66
CA GLY A 715 -34.83 3.29 -10.62
C GLY A 715 -35.56 2.78 -9.37
N SER A 716 -36.00 1.52 -9.33
CA SER A 716 -36.56 0.93 -8.10
C SER A 716 -35.53 0.93 -6.95
N LEU A 717 -35.99 1.09 -5.72
CA LEU A 717 -35.16 0.93 -4.53
C LEU A 717 -35.59 -0.31 -3.76
N PHE A 718 -34.61 -1.06 -3.28
CA PHE A 718 -34.78 -2.23 -2.44
C PHE A 718 -34.08 -2.00 -1.11
N TYR A 719 -34.39 -2.82 -0.11
CA TYR A 719 -33.61 -2.91 1.11
C TYR A 719 -33.38 -4.37 1.49
N CYS A 720 -32.27 -4.64 2.17
CA CYS A 720 -32.02 -5.95 2.78
C CYS A 720 -31.30 -5.83 4.12
N ASP A 721 -31.36 -6.91 4.90
CA ASP A 721 -30.63 -7.09 6.14
C ASP A 721 -29.37 -7.93 5.85
N PRO A 722 -28.18 -7.31 5.75
CA PRO A 722 -26.94 -8.03 5.49
C PRO A 722 -26.49 -8.89 6.68
N THR A 723 -27.16 -8.79 7.84
CA THR A 723 -26.88 -9.67 8.97
C THR A 723 -27.49 -11.07 8.79
N GLN A 724 -28.39 -11.23 7.82
CA GLN A 724 -28.94 -12.55 7.50
C GLN A 724 -27.98 -13.34 6.60
N PRO A 725 -27.86 -14.67 6.82
CA PRO A 725 -26.99 -15.51 6.00
C PRO A 725 -27.41 -15.57 4.53
N ASP A 726 -28.69 -15.32 4.24
CA ASP A 726 -29.24 -15.20 2.88
C ASP A 726 -30.06 -13.89 2.79
N PRO A 727 -29.41 -12.73 2.55
CA PRO A 727 -30.06 -11.43 2.62
C PRO A 727 -31.10 -11.30 1.50
N THR A 728 -32.39 -11.39 1.88
CA THR A 728 -33.50 -11.24 0.95
C THR A 728 -33.70 -9.76 0.59
N MET A 729 -33.79 -9.46 -0.70
CA MET A 729 -34.08 -8.10 -1.20
C MET A 729 -35.59 -7.83 -1.14
N HIS A 730 -35.98 -6.83 -0.35
CA HIS A 730 -37.36 -6.37 -0.23
C HIS A 730 -37.55 -5.06 -1.01
N LEU A 731 -38.61 -4.98 -1.82
CA LEU A 731 -38.92 -3.76 -2.56
C LEU A 731 -39.28 -2.63 -1.57
N LEU A 732 -38.49 -1.55 -1.57
CA LEU A 732 -38.80 -0.35 -0.80
C LEU A 732 -39.63 0.62 -1.62
N VAL A 733 -39.13 0.98 -2.80
CA VAL A 733 -39.74 1.97 -3.68
C VAL A 733 -39.90 1.38 -5.08
N PRO A 734 -41.12 1.31 -5.64
CA PRO A 734 -41.34 0.74 -6.96
C PRO A 734 -40.62 1.55 -8.05
N SER A 735 -40.25 0.86 -9.13
CA SER A 735 -39.73 1.53 -10.34
C SER A 735 -40.78 2.52 -10.84
N PRO A 736 -40.43 3.79 -11.08
CA PRO A 736 -41.29 4.60 -11.92
C PRO A 736 -41.22 4.00 -13.34
N ASN A 737 -42.26 4.17 -14.16
CA ASN A 737 -42.23 3.82 -15.59
C ASN A 737 -41.33 4.82 -16.36
N PHE A 738 -40.12 5.04 -15.87
CA PHE A 738 -39.17 5.99 -16.38
C PHE A 738 -38.14 5.22 -17.21
N GLU A 739 -38.40 5.16 -18.51
CA GLU A 739 -37.52 4.47 -19.45
C GLU A 739 -36.14 5.14 -19.42
N ASN A 740 -35.08 4.34 -19.26
CA ASN A 740 -33.67 4.75 -19.38
C ASN A 740 -33.05 5.53 -18.19
N SER A 741 -33.56 5.42 -16.96
CA SER A 741 -32.78 5.90 -15.80
C SER A 741 -31.54 5.03 -15.60
N SER A 742 -30.35 5.62 -15.76
CA SER A 742 -29.08 4.91 -15.53
C SER A 742 -28.47 5.18 -14.16
N LYS A 743 -28.92 6.23 -13.46
CA LYS A 743 -28.34 6.67 -12.19
C LYS A 743 -29.41 7.06 -11.17
N ILE A 744 -29.18 6.68 -9.93
CA ILE A 744 -30.05 6.98 -8.78
C ILE A 744 -29.20 7.70 -7.72
N SER A 745 -29.73 8.77 -7.15
CA SER A 745 -29.23 9.36 -5.91
C SER A 745 -30.34 9.35 -4.86
N THR A 746 -29.96 9.21 -3.59
CA THR A 746 -30.90 9.15 -2.47
C THR A 746 -30.43 10.01 -1.32
N ALA A 747 -31.37 10.57 -0.55
CA ALA A 747 -31.09 11.27 0.70
C ALA A 747 -32.16 10.96 1.75
N LEU A 748 -31.75 10.77 2.99
CA LEU A 748 -32.64 10.49 4.12
C LEU A 748 -32.81 11.73 4.98
N ASP A 749 -34.05 12.03 5.34
CA ASP A 749 -34.40 13.05 6.33
C ASP A 749 -35.02 12.38 7.56
N VAL A 750 -34.16 12.06 8.50
CA VAL A 750 -34.56 11.53 9.81
C VAL A 750 -34.62 12.65 10.85
N LEU A 751 -33.69 13.59 10.79
CA LEU A 751 -33.63 14.68 11.77
C LEU A 751 -34.84 15.63 11.61
N GLY A 752 -35.26 15.93 10.38
CA GLY A 752 -36.42 16.77 10.11
C GLY A 752 -37.75 16.16 10.58
N THR A 753 -37.88 14.84 10.65
CA THR A 753 -39.06 14.19 11.26
C THR A 753 -38.97 14.12 12.79
N GLN A 754 -37.76 14.21 13.35
CA GLN A 754 -37.52 14.26 14.79
C GLN A 754 -37.64 15.67 15.39
N GLY A 755 -37.99 16.68 14.58
CA GLY A 755 -38.31 18.03 15.07
C GLY A 755 -37.08 18.79 15.57
N ILE A 756 -36.05 18.97 14.73
CA ILE A 756 -34.89 19.85 15.06
C ILE A 756 -35.37 21.24 15.52
N ASP A 757 -36.48 21.73 14.98
CA ASP A 757 -37.08 23.04 15.31
C ASP A 757 -37.80 23.07 16.68
N ARG A 758 -37.32 22.31 17.67
CA ARG A 758 -37.82 22.25 19.06
C ARG A 758 -39.25 21.78 19.25
N GLN A 759 -39.87 21.16 18.26
CA GLN A 759 -41.13 20.46 18.49
C GLN A 759 -40.85 19.20 19.30
N SER A 760 -41.56 19.06 20.43
CA SER A 760 -41.36 17.97 21.40
C SER A 760 -41.71 16.61 20.78
N THR A 761 -40.76 16.00 20.08
CA THR A 761 -40.81 14.57 19.76
C THR A 761 -40.48 13.77 21.00
N THR A 762 -41.15 12.62 21.16
CA THR A 762 -40.87 11.72 22.27
C THR A 762 -39.44 11.18 22.16
N LEU A 763 -38.81 10.86 23.29
CA LEU A 763 -37.49 10.22 23.30
C LEU A 763 -37.47 8.94 22.45
N GLN A 764 -38.58 8.20 22.46
CA GLN A 764 -38.77 6.99 21.68
C GLN A 764 -38.69 7.25 20.17
N ASP A 765 -39.33 8.30 19.65
CA ASP A 765 -39.27 8.64 18.21
C ASP A 765 -37.88 9.14 17.79
N ARG A 766 -37.12 9.72 18.73
CA ARG A 766 -35.73 10.15 18.49
C ARG A 766 -34.78 8.96 18.38
N LEU A 767 -34.98 7.97 19.24
CA LEU A 767 -34.14 6.77 19.31
C LEU A 767 -34.57 5.70 18.31
N PHE A 768 -35.82 5.66 17.88
CA PHE A 768 -36.30 4.74 16.87
C PHE A 768 -37.35 5.45 16.01
N PRO A 769 -36.94 6.12 14.91
CA PRO A 769 -37.85 6.86 14.06
C PRO A 769 -38.79 5.89 13.35
N ARG A 770 -40.04 5.82 13.82
CA ARG A 770 -41.09 5.01 13.18
C ARG A 770 -41.40 5.51 11.77
N THR A 771 -41.22 6.81 11.54
CA THR A 771 -41.44 7.46 10.25
C THR A 771 -40.32 8.45 9.95
N PHE A 772 -39.78 8.39 8.73
CA PHE A 772 -38.79 9.35 8.20
C PHE A 772 -39.03 9.56 6.71
N ARG A 773 -38.33 10.50 6.09
CA ARG A 773 -38.49 10.78 4.66
C ARG A 773 -37.25 10.35 3.86
N LEU A 774 -37.49 9.96 2.62
CA LEU A 774 -36.48 9.55 1.64
C LEU A 774 -36.71 10.35 0.36
N ALA A 775 -35.70 11.11 -0.07
CA ALA A 775 -35.65 11.64 -1.42
C ALA A 775 -35.02 10.60 -2.34
N ARG A 776 -35.67 10.33 -3.47
CA ARG A 776 -35.14 9.55 -4.59
C ARG A 776 -35.02 10.47 -5.80
N ILE A 777 -33.84 10.47 -6.40
CA ILE A 777 -33.55 11.27 -7.60
C ILE A 777 -33.08 10.35 -8.71
N LEU A 778 -33.76 10.40 -9.86
CA LEU A 778 -33.46 9.61 -11.04
C LEU A 778 -32.95 10.52 -12.16
N GLY A 779 -31.74 10.26 -12.63
CA GLY A 779 -31.15 10.99 -13.75
C GLY A 779 -31.35 10.24 -15.07
N ALA A 780 -31.95 10.91 -16.06
CA ALA A 780 -31.79 10.52 -17.46
C ALA A 780 -30.51 11.15 -18.02
N THR A 781 -29.85 10.47 -18.95
CA THR A 781 -28.59 10.95 -19.54
C THR A 781 -28.71 12.28 -20.28
N CYS A 782 -29.92 12.77 -20.63
CA CYS A 782 -30.03 13.85 -21.62
C CYS A 782 -31.15 14.91 -21.50
N SER A 783 -32.05 15.00 -20.51
CA SER A 783 -32.86 16.25 -20.40
C SER A 783 -33.81 16.43 -19.21
N LYS A 784 -34.28 15.39 -18.51
CA LYS A 784 -35.14 15.56 -17.33
C LYS A 784 -34.83 14.46 -16.32
N GLY A 785 -34.66 14.85 -15.06
CA GLY A 785 -34.62 13.93 -13.95
C GLY A 785 -35.93 13.97 -13.17
N LEU A 786 -36.22 12.88 -12.46
CA LEU A 786 -37.39 12.75 -11.60
C LEU A 786 -36.94 12.83 -10.13
N ILE A 787 -37.51 13.76 -9.36
CA ILE A 787 -37.37 13.83 -7.91
C ILE A 787 -38.66 13.31 -7.28
N GLU A 788 -38.51 12.41 -6.32
CA GLU A 788 -39.62 11.92 -5.53
C GLU A 788 -39.27 11.94 -4.05
N ILE A 789 -40.24 12.34 -3.24
CA ILE A 789 -40.17 12.34 -1.79
C ILE A 789 -41.11 11.26 -1.28
N TRP A 790 -40.55 10.31 -0.53
CA TRP A 790 -41.25 9.18 0.04
C TRP A 790 -41.25 9.30 1.56
N GLU A 791 -42.36 8.94 2.18
CA GLU A 791 -42.44 8.63 3.59
C GLU A 791 -42.13 7.16 3.79
N ILE A 792 -41.15 6.87 4.63
CA ILE A 792 -40.74 5.51 4.96
C ILE A 792 -41.19 5.22 6.39
N ASN A 793 -41.92 4.12 6.57
CA ASN A 793 -42.44 3.69 7.85
C ASN A 793 -41.79 2.37 8.25
N ALA A 794 -41.18 2.34 9.43
CA ALA A 794 -40.61 1.13 10.03
C ALA A 794 -41.74 0.16 10.43
N ARG A 795 -41.61 -1.10 10.04
CA ARG A 795 -42.53 -2.18 10.44
C ARG A 795 -42.00 -2.83 11.70
N VAL A 796 -42.80 -2.79 12.76
CA VAL A 796 -42.50 -3.45 14.03
C VAL A 796 -43.58 -4.49 14.31
N GLU A 797 -43.17 -5.74 14.46
CA GLU A 797 -44.05 -6.87 14.77
C GLU A 797 -43.54 -7.56 16.04
N GLY A 798 -44.39 -7.67 17.07
CA GLY A 798 -43.99 -8.23 18.37
C GLY A 798 -42.80 -7.53 19.01
N GLY A 799 -42.65 -6.22 18.77
CA GLY A 799 -41.51 -5.42 19.24
C GLY A 799 -40.20 -5.64 18.48
N THR A 800 -40.21 -6.47 17.45
CA THR A 800 -39.06 -6.68 16.57
C THR A 800 -39.20 -5.84 15.31
N HIS A 801 -38.13 -5.15 14.92
CA HIS A 801 -38.08 -4.43 13.65
C HIS A 801 -37.90 -5.42 12.49
N VAL A 802 -38.93 -5.57 11.66
CA VAL A 802 -39.00 -6.59 10.60
C VAL A 802 -38.75 -6.03 9.19
N GLY A 803 -38.77 -4.72 9.01
CA GLY A 803 -38.48 -4.07 7.73
C GLY A 803 -39.18 -2.73 7.57
N TYR A 804 -39.47 -2.35 6.33
CA TYR A 804 -39.96 -1.02 5.99
C TYR A 804 -41.10 -1.06 4.97
N THR A 805 -41.94 -0.04 5.02
CA THR A 805 -42.91 0.30 3.96
C THR A 805 -42.68 1.71 3.48
N SER A 806 -43.15 2.04 2.28
CA SER A 806 -43.03 3.37 1.72
C SER A 806 -44.37 3.90 1.22
N LYS A 807 -44.52 5.22 1.25
CA LYS A 807 -45.65 5.96 0.68
C LYS A 807 -45.12 7.17 -0.06
N LEU A 808 -45.49 7.33 -1.33
CA LEU A 808 -45.11 8.50 -2.11
C LEU A 808 -45.82 9.73 -1.53
N LEU A 809 -45.04 10.75 -1.16
CA LEU A 809 -45.57 12.05 -0.72
C LEU A 809 -45.63 13.03 -1.87
N LYS A 810 -44.57 13.09 -2.69
CA LYS A 810 -44.46 14.05 -3.78
C LYS A 810 -43.58 13.53 -4.90
N ALA A 811 -43.91 13.87 -6.14
CA ALA A 811 -43.08 13.65 -7.31
C ALA A 811 -43.10 14.90 -8.19
N PHE A 812 -41.95 15.27 -8.76
CA PHE A 812 -41.82 16.36 -9.72
C PHE A 812 -40.56 16.18 -10.57
N SER A 813 -40.46 16.86 -11.71
CA SER A 813 -39.31 16.75 -12.61
C SER A 813 -38.51 18.04 -12.67
N ASP A 814 -37.19 17.94 -12.81
CA ASP A 814 -36.30 19.07 -13.04
C ASP A 814 -35.15 18.66 -14.00
N HIS A 815 -34.30 19.61 -14.38
CA HIS A 815 -33.04 19.37 -15.06
C HIS A 815 -31.99 18.95 -14.04
N ILE A 816 -31.76 17.65 -13.88
CA ILE A 816 -30.93 17.12 -12.80
C ILE A 816 -29.68 16.45 -13.38
N TYR A 817 -28.55 16.70 -12.74
CA TYR A 817 -27.35 15.90 -12.94
C TYR A 817 -27.18 14.91 -11.79
N VAL A 818 -27.16 13.61 -12.12
CA VAL A 818 -26.81 12.57 -11.15
C VAL A 818 -25.38 12.11 -11.45
N GLY A 819 -24.44 12.63 -10.66
CA GLY A 819 -23.03 12.29 -10.75
C GLY A 819 -22.69 10.95 -10.10
N ASP A 820 -21.39 10.64 -10.05
CA ASP A 820 -20.88 9.53 -9.27
C ASP A 820 -20.71 10.03 -7.82
N GLY A 821 -21.79 10.00 -7.02
CA GLY A 821 -21.79 10.50 -5.63
C GLY A 821 -23.18 10.79 -5.07
N ASN A 822 -23.25 11.17 -3.79
CA ASN A 822 -24.48 11.61 -3.12
C ASN A 822 -24.77 13.08 -3.48
N CYS A 823 -25.33 13.28 -4.67
CA CYS A 823 -25.66 14.60 -5.21
C CYS A 823 -26.99 15.19 -4.68
N CYS A 824 -27.48 14.74 -3.53
CA CYS A 824 -28.72 15.28 -2.96
C CYS A 824 -28.78 15.25 -1.42
N SER A 825 -29.64 16.11 -0.88
CA SER A 825 -29.92 16.23 0.55
C SER A 825 -31.39 16.53 0.78
N LEU A 826 -31.96 16.04 1.88
CA LEU A 826 -33.35 16.27 2.28
C LEU A 826 -33.36 16.70 3.75
N LEU A 827 -34.06 17.79 4.06
CA LEU A 827 -34.28 18.24 5.43
C LEU A 827 -35.61 18.98 5.56
N GLY A 828 -36.53 18.40 6.33
CA GLY A 828 -37.87 18.94 6.52
C GLY A 828 -38.61 19.05 5.19
N ARG A 829 -39.02 20.28 4.84
CA ARG A 829 -39.74 20.59 3.60
C ARG A 829 -38.85 20.93 2.41
N HIS A 830 -37.53 20.92 2.57
CA HIS A 830 -36.60 21.31 1.51
C HIS A 830 -35.82 20.10 1.00
N VAL A 831 -35.63 20.03 -0.30
CA VAL A 831 -34.73 19.09 -0.97
C VAL A 831 -33.69 19.88 -1.77
N ALA A 832 -32.42 19.48 -1.66
CA ALA A 832 -31.33 20.03 -2.44
C ALA A 832 -30.77 18.97 -3.39
N TYR A 833 -30.44 19.38 -4.61
CA TYR A 833 -29.85 18.50 -5.61
C TYR A 833 -29.03 19.29 -6.63
N VAL A 834 -28.16 18.58 -7.34
CA VAL A 834 -27.36 19.17 -8.42
C VAL A 834 -28.20 19.31 -9.68
N ARG A 835 -28.31 20.54 -10.19
CA ARG A 835 -29.01 20.86 -11.44
C ARG A 835 -28.06 20.68 -12.63
N ASP A 836 -28.55 20.05 -13.71
CA ASP A 836 -27.80 19.95 -14.97
C ASP A 836 -27.82 21.32 -15.66
N GLY A 837 -26.63 21.91 -15.81
CA GLY A 837 -26.44 23.17 -16.52
C GLY A 837 -26.62 23.01 -18.02
N ASN A 838 -26.71 24.12 -18.74
CA ASN A 838 -26.57 24.06 -20.20
C ASN A 838 -25.15 23.54 -20.51
N ARG A 839 -25.06 22.36 -21.15
CA ARG A 839 -23.81 21.58 -21.36
C ARG A 839 -22.64 22.36 -21.92
N HIS A 840 -22.89 23.50 -22.55
CA HIS A 840 -21.89 24.35 -23.15
C HIS A 840 -21.19 25.32 -22.18
N ALA A 841 -21.68 25.47 -20.95
CA ALA A 841 -21.21 26.53 -20.03
C ALA A 841 -20.52 26.05 -18.75
N PHE A 842 -20.47 24.73 -18.44
CA PHE A 842 -20.03 24.24 -17.11
C PHE A 842 -20.78 24.89 -15.93
N ASP A 843 -21.95 25.49 -16.19
CA ASP A 843 -22.80 26.17 -15.21
C ASP A 843 -23.61 25.14 -14.42
N PHE A 844 -22.92 24.36 -13.61
CA PHE A 844 -23.57 23.51 -12.64
C PHE A 844 -23.89 24.32 -11.39
N GLY A 845 -24.91 23.88 -10.68
CA GLY A 845 -25.35 24.54 -9.45
C GLY A 845 -26.14 23.59 -8.59
N VAL A 846 -26.25 23.93 -7.31
CA VAL A 846 -27.14 23.23 -6.39
C VAL A 846 -28.46 23.99 -6.33
N ARG A 847 -29.54 23.29 -6.64
CA ARG A 847 -30.90 23.82 -6.50
C ARG A 847 -31.52 23.33 -5.21
N ILE A 848 -32.19 24.22 -4.50
CA ILE A 848 -32.96 23.94 -3.29
C ILE A 848 -34.43 24.26 -3.58
N VAL A 849 -35.31 23.28 -3.35
CA VAL A 849 -36.75 23.37 -3.62
C VAL A 849 -37.53 23.07 -2.35
N ASP A 850 -38.53 23.89 -2.02
CA ASP A 850 -39.57 23.52 -1.04
C ASP A 850 -40.54 22.54 -1.70
N TRP A 851 -40.29 21.25 -1.52
CA TRP A 851 -41.04 20.18 -2.19
C TRP A 851 -42.52 20.15 -1.78
N THR A 852 -42.88 20.76 -0.63
CA THR A 852 -44.28 20.84 -0.18
C THR A 852 -45.08 21.87 -0.96
N SER A 853 -44.40 22.88 -1.53
CA SER A 853 -45.01 23.97 -2.29
C SER A 853 -45.18 23.69 -3.79
N VAL A 854 -44.46 22.71 -4.33
CA VAL A 854 -44.50 22.33 -5.75
C VAL A 854 -45.92 21.88 -6.12
N SER A 855 -46.53 22.39 -7.18
CA SER A 855 -47.78 21.82 -7.71
C SER A 855 -47.49 20.60 -8.61
N GLY A 856 -48.40 19.63 -8.68
CA GLY A 856 -48.15 18.35 -9.35
C GLY A 856 -47.92 18.45 -10.87
N ASP A 857 -48.42 19.52 -11.49
CA ASP A 857 -48.39 19.73 -12.95
C ASP A 857 -47.46 20.88 -13.37
N GLU A 858 -46.63 21.40 -12.46
CA GLU A 858 -45.73 22.51 -12.78
C GLU A 858 -44.65 22.11 -13.80
N ASP A 859 -44.46 22.96 -14.81
CA ASP A 859 -43.34 22.83 -15.74
C ASP A 859 -42.01 22.89 -14.94
N PRO A 860 -41.05 21.98 -15.16
CA PRO A 860 -39.70 22.02 -14.57
C PRO A 860 -39.03 23.40 -14.57
N THR A 861 -39.31 24.20 -15.60
CA THR A 861 -38.75 25.55 -15.76
C THR A 861 -39.32 26.57 -14.76
N ASN A 862 -40.51 26.32 -14.20
CA ASN A 862 -41.24 27.23 -13.31
C ASN A 862 -41.16 26.85 -11.83
N LEU A 863 -40.42 25.79 -11.47
CA LEU A 863 -40.28 25.39 -10.07
C LEU A 863 -39.68 26.53 -9.22
N SER A 864 -40.39 26.96 -8.18
CA SER A 864 -39.84 27.93 -7.24
C SER A 864 -38.71 27.29 -6.45
N GLY A 865 -37.52 27.92 -6.47
CA GLY A 865 -36.36 27.41 -5.77
C GLY A 865 -35.24 28.42 -5.70
N VAL A 866 -34.20 28.05 -4.95
CA VAL A 866 -32.96 28.81 -4.83
C VAL A 866 -31.86 28.05 -5.57
N ASP A 867 -31.22 28.70 -6.53
CA ASP A 867 -30.05 28.15 -7.22
C ASP A 867 -28.78 28.75 -6.60
N ILE A 868 -27.84 27.89 -6.23
CA ILE A 868 -26.50 28.29 -5.77
C ILE A 868 -25.50 27.87 -6.85
N PRO A 869 -24.88 28.84 -7.56
CA PRO A 869 -23.93 28.54 -8.62
C PRO A 869 -22.65 27.95 -8.03
N GLY A 870 -22.09 26.91 -8.66
CA GLY A 870 -20.84 26.32 -8.19
C GLY A 870 -20.46 24.99 -8.85
N PRO A 871 -19.21 24.54 -8.62
CA PRO A 871 -18.79 23.22 -9.07
C PRO A 871 -19.67 22.14 -8.43
N HIS A 872 -19.76 20.97 -9.06
CA HIS A 872 -20.51 19.82 -8.56
C HIS A 872 -19.93 19.29 -7.25
N PRO A 873 -20.53 19.59 -6.09
CA PRO A 873 -19.96 19.13 -4.85
C PRO A 873 -20.31 17.64 -4.66
N PRO A 874 -19.34 16.77 -4.34
CA PRO A 874 -19.61 15.37 -4.02
C PRO A 874 -20.43 15.18 -2.74
N LEU A 875 -20.50 16.20 -1.87
CA LEU A 875 -21.37 16.24 -0.69
C LEU A 875 -22.20 17.52 -0.64
N ILE A 876 -23.51 17.34 -0.52
CA ILE A 876 -24.48 18.40 -0.23
C ILE A 876 -25.22 18.03 1.05
N ALA A 877 -25.36 18.99 1.95
CA ALA A 877 -26.00 18.81 3.24
C ALA A 877 -26.88 20.03 3.54
N LEU A 878 -28.20 19.84 3.54
CA LEU A 878 -29.13 20.81 4.12
C LEU A 878 -28.95 20.79 5.64
N LEU A 879 -28.85 21.98 6.23
CA LEU A 879 -28.74 22.23 7.66
C LEU A 879 -29.96 23.05 8.12
N PRO A 880 -30.25 23.09 9.44
CA PRO A 880 -31.27 23.94 10.03
C PRO A 880 -31.06 25.41 9.69
N HIS A 881 -32.11 26.21 9.89
CA HIS A 881 -32.09 27.66 9.68
C HIS A 881 -31.75 28.10 8.26
N ARG A 882 -32.14 27.28 7.28
CA ARG A 882 -31.94 27.56 5.85
C ARG A 882 -30.46 27.69 5.44
N ARG A 883 -29.60 26.86 6.04
CA ARG A 883 -28.15 26.82 5.73
C ARG A 883 -27.80 25.57 4.97
N ILE A 884 -26.97 25.66 3.94
CA ILE A 884 -26.50 24.51 3.16
C ILE A 884 -24.99 24.41 3.25
N LEU A 885 -24.49 23.21 3.54
CA LEU A 885 -23.09 22.87 3.42
C LEU A 885 -22.85 22.18 2.08
N MET A 886 -21.84 22.65 1.36
CA MET A 886 -21.31 21.97 0.18
C MET A 886 -19.83 21.69 0.40
N ALA A 887 -19.41 20.46 0.13
CA ALA A 887 -18.01 20.05 0.21
C ALA A 887 -17.56 19.41 -1.10
N ASP A 888 -16.47 19.96 -1.63
CA ASP A 888 -15.69 19.54 -2.80
C ASP A 888 -14.19 19.72 -2.45
N ASP A 889 -13.37 20.26 -3.36
CA ASP A 889 -12.04 20.79 -3.09
C ASP A 889 -12.03 21.97 -2.09
N ARG A 890 -13.21 22.50 -1.77
CA ARG A 890 -13.46 23.45 -0.69
C ARG A 890 -14.69 23.03 0.11
N ILE A 891 -14.76 23.43 1.38
CA ILE A 891 -16.00 23.32 2.16
C ILE A 891 -16.54 24.72 2.34
N ALA A 892 -17.82 24.90 2.07
CA ALA A 892 -18.47 26.20 2.19
C ALA A 892 -19.90 26.06 2.69
N ILE A 893 -20.37 27.10 3.36
CA ILE A 893 -21.72 27.19 3.92
C ILE A 893 -22.38 28.47 3.43
N TRP A 894 -23.62 28.34 2.95
CA TRP A 894 -24.48 29.45 2.52
C TRP A 894 -25.74 29.47 3.38
N ASP A 895 -26.22 30.66 3.74
CA ASP A 895 -27.60 30.87 4.19
C ASP A 895 -28.45 31.23 2.97
N TRP A 896 -29.19 30.24 2.47
CA TRP A 896 -30.03 30.45 1.30
C TRP A 896 -31.32 31.23 1.60
N GLY A 897 -31.62 31.46 2.89
CA GLY A 897 -32.74 32.28 3.33
C GLY A 897 -32.43 33.78 3.32
N ARG A 898 -31.17 34.16 3.43
CA ARG A 898 -30.72 35.57 3.48
C ARG A 898 -29.89 36.00 2.27
N SER A 899 -28.95 35.16 1.85
CA SER A 899 -27.85 35.57 0.97
C SER A 899 -28.04 35.13 -0.48
N CYS A 900 -28.97 34.23 -0.75
CA CYS A 900 -29.25 33.77 -2.11
C CYS A 900 -30.53 34.43 -2.66
N PRO A 901 -30.47 35.08 -3.84
CA PRO A 901 -31.65 35.68 -4.45
C PRO A 901 -32.66 34.60 -4.82
N SER A 902 -33.92 34.78 -4.39
CA SER A 902 -35.02 33.96 -4.89
C SER A 902 -35.24 34.28 -6.36
N ILE A 903 -35.13 33.29 -7.24
CA ILE A 903 -35.36 33.48 -8.68
C ILE A 903 -36.88 33.54 -8.90
N ALA A 904 -37.43 34.74 -8.79
CA ALA A 904 -38.81 35.03 -9.19
C ALA A 904 -38.83 35.37 -10.69
N SER A 905 -38.93 34.34 -11.53
CA SER A 905 -39.35 34.39 -12.96
C SER A 905 -38.47 35.06 -14.02
N GLU A 906 -37.50 35.92 -13.70
CA GLU A 906 -36.56 36.43 -14.70
C GLU A 906 -35.33 35.51 -14.77
N GLY A 907 -35.20 34.78 -15.88
CA GLY A 907 -34.15 33.78 -16.08
C GLY A 907 -32.77 34.31 -15.70
N PRO A 908 -31.91 33.48 -15.08
CA PRO A 908 -30.70 33.95 -14.41
C PRO A 908 -29.86 34.77 -15.38
N SER A 909 -29.80 36.08 -15.15
CA SER A 909 -28.76 36.91 -15.74
C SER A 909 -27.43 36.33 -15.28
N ARG A 910 -26.77 35.60 -16.19
CA ARG A 910 -25.50 34.89 -16.01
C ARG A 910 -24.57 35.66 -15.06
N GLY A 911 -24.17 35.01 -13.97
CA GLY A 911 -22.83 35.23 -13.41
C GLY A 911 -22.68 36.05 -12.14
N ALA A 912 -23.74 36.34 -11.36
CA ALA A 912 -23.51 36.82 -10.00
C ALA A 912 -23.06 35.64 -9.12
N TYR A 913 -21.74 35.47 -8.97
CA TYR A 913 -21.16 34.56 -8.00
C TYR A 913 -21.68 34.92 -6.60
N ILE A 914 -22.31 33.96 -5.93
CA ILE A 914 -22.79 34.15 -4.55
C ILE A 914 -21.67 33.69 -3.63
N GLU A 915 -21.03 34.64 -2.95
CA GLU A 915 -20.03 34.32 -1.94
C GLU A 915 -20.66 33.51 -0.81
N PRO A 916 -20.04 32.39 -0.38
CA PRO A 916 -20.46 31.69 0.82
C PRO A 916 -20.25 32.57 2.06
N GLU A 917 -21.11 32.41 3.07
CA GLU A 917 -20.95 33.12 4.34
C GLU A 917 -19.78 32.57 5.17
N TRP A 918 -19.37 31.34 4.88
CA TRP A 918 -18.18 30.72 5.45
C TRP A 918 -17.55 29.78 4.42
N GLU A 919 -16.23 29.83 4.25
CA GLU A 919 -15.48 28.98 3.31
C GLU A 919 -14.12 28.56 3.87
N LEU A 920 -13.75 27.32 3.57
CA LEU A 920 -12.42 26.76 3.76
C LEU A 920 -11.85 26.31 2.41
N SER A 921 -11.08 27.18 1.74
CA SER A 921 -10.56 26.95 0.38
C SER A 921 -9.29 26.09 0.30
N SER A 922 -8.63 25.79 1.44
CA SER A 922 -7.33 25.09 1.47
C SER A 922 -7.42 23.63 1.88
N ALA A 923 -8.58 23.17 2.32
CA ALA A 923 -8.82 21.79 2.68
C ALA A 923 -9.44 21.10 1.46
N SER A 924 -8.62 20.60 0.54
CA SER A 924 -9.16 19.63 -0.40
C SER A 924 -9.60 18.42 0.42
N VAL A 925 -10.91 18.23 0.45
CA VAL A 925 -11.59 17.32 1.34
C VAL A 925 -12.11 16.15 0.55
N ARG A 926 -12.13 14.99 1.19
CA ARG A 926 -12.75 13.80 0.62
C ARG A 926 -13.99 13.49 1.40
N THR A 927 -15.05 13.20 0.65
CA THR A 927 -16.34 12.84 1.21
C THR A 927 -16.49 11.34 1.01
N PRO A 928 -16.31 10.54 2.08
CA PRO A 928 -16.70 9.13 2.05
C PRO A 928 -18.08 8.93 1.43
N PRO A 929 -18.33 7.77 0.80
CA PRO A 929 -19.71 7.29 0.70
C PRO A 929 -20.23 7.17 2.15
N PHE A 930 -21.37 7.78 2.45
CA PHE A 930 -21.92 7.88 3.81
C PHE A 930 -21.13 8.78 4.76
N THR A 931 -21.07 10.08 4.49
CA THR A 931 -20.67 11.03 5.54
C THR A 931 -21.91 11.46 6.35
N PRO A 932 -22.20 10.83 7.51
CA PRO A 932 -23.32 11.24 8.36
C PRO A 932 -23.08 12.61 8.99
N LEU A 933 -24.18 13.33 9.21
CA LEU A 933 -24.22 14.53 10.05
C LEU A 933 -24.72 14.13 11.44
N PHE A 934 -24.06 14.65 12.48
CA PHE A 934 -24.38 14.35 13.87
C PHE A 934 -24.89 15.60 14.59
N TYR A 935 -26.08 15.55 15.16
CA TYR A 935 -26.72 16.64 15.91
C TYR A 935 -26.62 16.37 17.42
N ASN A 936 -26.05 17.30 18.17
CA ASN A 936 -25.85 17.18 19.62
C ASN A 936 -26.64 18.25 20.41
N GLY A 937 -27.80 18.67 19.91
CA GLY A 937 -28.61 19.72 20.55
C GLY A 937 -28.19 21.14 20.15
N GLU A 938 -26.91 21.45 20.28
CA GLU A 938 -26.39 22.81 20.07
C GLU A 938 -25.65 22.98 18.74
N SER A 939 -25.09 21.91 18.18
CA SER A 939 -24.37 21.94 16.92
C SER A 939 -24.65 20.72 16.04
N ILE A 940 -24.31 20.87 14.76
CA ILE A 940 -24.19 19.79 13.79
C ILE A 940 -22.72 19.52 13.56
N ARG A 941 -22.35 18.25 13.63
CA ARG A 941 -20.99 17.76 13.57
C ARG A 941 -20.79 16.90 12.34
N LEU A 942 -19.64 17.07 11.73
CA LEU A 942 -19.24 16.36 10.52
C LEU A 942 -17.74 16.06 10.59
N VAL A 943 -17.35 14.85 10.21
CA VAL A 943 -15.95 14.42 10.20
C VAL A 943 -15.49 14.26 8.76
N LEU A 944 -14.41 14.97 8.40
CA LEU A 944 -13.87 14.96 7.05
C LEU A 944 -12.34 14.81 7.07
N PRO A 945 -11.78 13.88 6.29
CA PRO A 945 -10.34 13.81 6.07
C PRO A 945 -9.89 14.91 5.10
N THR A 946 -8.74 15.51 5.37
CA THR A 946 -8.08 16.45 4.45
C THR A 946 -6.94 15.79 3.69
N ARG A 947 -6.54 16.37 2.55
CA ARG A 947 -5.29 15.99 1.87
C ARG A 947 -4.03 16.21 2.71
N GLY A 948 -4.10 17.03 3.76
CA GLY A 948 -3.01 17.33 4.68
C GLY A 948 -2.75 16.25 5.73
N ASN A 949 -3.31 15.04 5.56
CA ASN A 949 -3.18 13.94 6.51
C ASN A 949 -3.77 14.25 7.90
N THR A 950 -4.77 15.12 7.95
CA THR A 950 -5.50 15.45 9.17
C THR A 950 -6.96 15.04 9.03
N LEU A 951 -7.51 14.50 10.11
CA LEU A 951 -8.94 14.28 10.26
C LEU A 951 -9.51 15.51 10.97
N ILE A 952 -10.38 16.24 10.29
CA ILE A 952 -10.99 17.47 10.82
C ILE A 952 -12.44 17.20 11.17
N GLY A 953 -12.84 17.59 12.38
CA GLY A 953 -14.21 17.70 12.82
C GLY A 953 -14.69 19.13 12.64
N PHE A 954 -15.83 19.29 11.97
CA PHE A 954 -16.57 20.54 11.87
C PHE A 954 -17.71 20.51 12.88
N SER A 955 -17.87 21.58 13.66
CA SER A 955 -19.00 21.80 14.57
C SER A 955 -19.71 23.08 14.14
N ILE A 956 -20.95 22.96 13.67
CA ILE A 956 -21.74 24.05 13.09
C ILE A 956 -22.90 24.34 14.04
N SER A 957 -22.88 25.50 14.68
CA SER A 957 -23.91 25.90 15.64
C SER A 957 -25.30 25.89 15.00
N THR A 958 -26.26 25.35 15.75
CA THR A 958 -27.68 25.31 15.41
C THR A 958 -28.46 26.48 16.02
N ASP A 959 -27.75 27.48 16.55
CA ASP A 959 -28.35 28.72 17.01
C ASP A 959 -28.78 29.56 15.78
N PRO A 960 -30.08 29.88 15.62
CA PRO A 960 -30.55 30.73 14.52
C PRO A 960 -29.99 32.16 14.57
N ASP A 961 -29.63 32.65 15.76
CA ASP A 961 -29.18 34.03 15.97
C ASP A 961 -27.67 34.19 15.72
N LYS A 962 -26.92 33.09 15.73
CA LYS A 962 -25.47 33.09 15.45
C LYS A 962 -25.22 33.19 13.94
N GLU A 963 -24.48 34.20 13.51
CA GLU A 963 -24.06 34.37 12.11
C GLU A 963 -23.26 33.15 11.61
N VAL A 964 -23.41 32.77 10.34
CA VAL A 964 -22.78 31.56 9.79
C VAL A 964 -21.27 31.62 9.90
N ALA A 965 -20.65 32.77 9.63
CA ALA A 965 -19.20 32.98 9.74
C ALA A 965 -18.64 32.64 11.14
N ASN A 966 -19.44 32.86 12.19
CA ASN A 966 -19.11 32.58 13.58
C ASN A 966 -19.69 31.25 14.07
N SER A 967 -20.50 30.58 13.26
CA SER A 967 -21.19 29.34 13.62
C SER A 967 -20.31 28.10 13.50
N VAL A 968 -19.20 28.17 12.75
CA VAL A 968 -18.37 27.01 12.41
C VAL A 968 -17.11 26.98 13.26
N GLU A 969 -16.93 25.92 14.02
CA GLU A 969 -15.72 25.59 14.74
C GLU A 969 -15.06 24.36 14.10
N MET A 970 -13.73 24.41 13.97
CA MET A 970 -12.95 23.31 13.41
C MET A 970 -12.04 22.73 14.48
N SER A 971 -11.97 21.40 14.54
CA SER A 971 -11.15 20.67 15.48
C SER A 971 -10.34 19.59 14.76
N VAL A 972 -9.06 19.47 15.08
CA VAL A 972 -8.25 18.34 14.58
C VAL A 972 -8.54 17.14 15.47
N LEU A 973 -9.22 16.14 14.91
CA LEU A 973 -9.62 14.92 15.62
C LEU A 973 -8.51 13.86 15.61
N GLY A 974 -7.61 13.92 14.63
CA GLY A 974 -6.49 13.01 14.53
C GLY A 974 -5.60 13.29 13.31
N HIS A 975 -4.46 12.59 13.26
CA HIS A 975 -3.54 12.60 12.13
C HIS A 975 -3.50 11.19 11.52
N GLY A 976 -3.47 11.11 10.18
CA GLY A 976 -3.45 9.83 9.45
C GLY A 976 -3.24 10.05 7.96
N ASP A 977 -2.78 9.05 7.21
CA ASP A 977 -2.29 9.25 5.84
C ASP A 977 -3.37 9.39 4.75
N PHE A 978 -4.30 10.33 4.77
CA PHE A 978 -5.47 10.37 3.86
C PHE A 978 -5.17 10.70 2.37
N ARG A 979 -3.93 10.58 1.88
CA ARG A 979 -3.51 11.02 0.54
C ARG A 979 -3.97 10.17 -0.65
N PHE A 980 -4.46 8.95 -0.48
CA PHE A 980 -4.80 8.06 -1.62
C PHE A 980 -6.30 8.00 -1.98
N GLN A 981 -6.68 8.51 -3.15
CA GLN A 981 -8.08 8.67 -3.59
C GLN A 981 -8.85 7.35 -3.82
N ILE A 982 -8.13 6.22 -3.86
CA ILE A 982 -8.70 4.95 -4.33
C ILE A 982 -9.28 4.14 -3.17
N PHE A 983 -8.89 4.42 -1.93
CA PHE A 983 -9.24 3.54 -0.83
C PHE A 983 -10.57 3.91 -0.16
N PRO A 984 -11.38 2.90 0.14
CA PRO A 984 -12.58 3.06 0.95
C PRO A 984 -12.24 3.61 2.33
N MET A 985 -13.00 4.61 2.76
CA MET A 985 -12.95 5.17 4.10
C MET A 985 -14.39 5.38 4.57
N SER A 986 -14.61 5.30 5.88
CA SER A 986 -15.86 5.66 6.52
C SER A 986 -15.54 6.29 7.87
N PHE A 987 -16.16 7.44 8.15
CA PHE A 987 -16.01 8.14 9.43
C PHE A 987 -17.38 8.31 10.06
N HIS A 988 -17.49 7.88 11.31
CA HIS A 988 -18.66 8.08 12.16
C HIS A 988 -18.40 9.24 13.14
N TYR A 989 -19.12 9.29 14.26
CA TYR A 989 -18.98 10.34 15.26
C TYR A 989 -17.63 10.30 16.00
N ARG A 990 -17.16 9.11 16.40
CA ARG A 990 -15.90 8.90 17.15
C ARG A 990 -15.00 7.84 16.54
N LEU A 991 -15.48 7.14 15.53
CA LEU A 991 -14.82 5.98 14.95
C LEU A 991 -14.57 6.25 13.47
N GLY A 992 -13.42 5.80 12.98
CA GLY A 992 -13.06 5.87 11.59
C GLY A 992 -12.47 4.55 11.15
N VAL A 993 -12.79 4.12 9.94
CA VAL A 993 -12.10 3.00 9.30
C VAL A 993 -11.60 3.48 7.96
N ARG A 994 -10.33 3.18 7.71
CA ARG A 994 -9.68 3.48 6.45
C ARG A 994 -8.93 2.24 6.00
N LEU A 995 -9.29 1.73 4.83
CA LEU A 995 -8.54 0.62 4.25
C LEU A 995 -7.23 1.15 3.70
N GLY A 996 -6.13 0.54 4.09
CA GLY A 996 -4.80 0.88 3.56
C GLY A 996 -4.38 -0.08 2.47
N ARG A 997 -3.26 0.23 1.82
CA ARG A 997 -2.59 -0.73 0.93
C ARG A 997 -1.97 -1.87 1.73
N GLU A 998 -1.28 -1.50 2.81
CA GLU A 998 -0.52 -2.41 3.67
C GLU A 998 -1.32 -2.77 4.92
N LEU A 999 -1.70 -1.74 5.69
CA LEU A 999 -2.42 -1.88 6.95
C LEU A 999 -3.71 -1.08 6.95
N ASP A 1000 -4.78 -1.70 7.44
CA ASP A 1000 -6.05 -1.04 7.61
C ASP A 1000 -6.02 -0.27 8.92
N THR A 1001 -6.50 0.97 8.90
CA THR A 1001 -6.44 1.85 10.06
C THR A 1001 -7.82 1.98 10.67
N LEU A 1002 -7.96 1.50 11.90
CA LEU A 1002 -9.09 1.76 12.78
C LEU A 1002 -8.73 2.97 13.65
N MET A 1003 -9.54 4.00 13.60
CA MET A 1003 -9.30 5.27 14.30
C MET A 1003 -10.38 5.45 15.36
N CYS A 1004 -9.99 5.67 16.61
CA CYS A 1004 -10.85 6.28 17.62
C CYS A 1004 -10.40 7.73 17.77
N TYR A 1005 -11.33 8.65 17.83
CA TYR A 1005 -11.05 10.06 18.07
C TYR A 1005 -12.12 10.67 18.94
N ARG A 1006 -11.76 11.80 19.56
CA ARG A 1006 -12.55 12.47 20.57
C ARG A 1006 -12.75 13.92 20.18
N TRP A 1007 -13.96 14.44 20.37
CA TRP A 1007 -14.24 15.86 20.19
C TRP A 1007 -13.73 16.66 21.39
N PRO A 1008 -13.33 17.94 21.22
CA PRO A 1008 -12.74 18.72 22.31
C PRO A 1008 -13.64 18.85 23.54
N ASP A 1009 -14.96 18.82 23.34
CA ASP A 1009 -15.98 18.95 24.37
C ASP A 1009 -16.57 17.61 24.82
N ASP A 1010 -16.10 16.48 24.28
CA ASP A 1010 -16.50 15.16 24.77
C ASP A 1010 -16.04 15.00 26.25
N PRO A 1011 -16.81 14.29 27.10
CA PRO A 1011 -16.47 14.05 28.49
C PRO A 1011 -15.12 13.33 28.69
N PRO A 1012 -14.45 13.49 29.85
CA PRO A 1012 -13.14 12.90 30.12
C PRO A 1012 -13.11 11.37 30.09
N PHE A 1013 -14.23 10.69 30.40
CA PHE A 1013 -14.34 9.23 30.37
C PHE A 1013 -14.38 8.66 28.94
N VAL A 1014 -14.56 9.51 27.92
CA VAL A 1014 -14.49 9.07 26.52
C VAL A 1014 -13.03 8.79 26.17
N PRO A 1015 -12.72 7.61 25.58
CA PRO A 1015 -11.36 7.25 25.21
C PRO A 1015 -10.64 8.34 24.40
N SER A 1016 -9.37 8.55 24.71
CA SER A 1016 -8.49 9.44 23.94
C SER A 1016 -8.36 8.95 22.50
N ALA A 1017 -7.96 9.86 21.61
CA ALA A 1017 -7.70 9.51 20.23
C ALA A 1017 -6.64 8.39 20.16
N SER A 1018 -6.99 7.30 19.48
CA SER A 1018 -6.15 6.14 19.30
C SER A 1018 -6.18 5.69 17.85
N LEU A 1019 -5.02 5.24 17.38
CA LEU A 1019 -4.86 4.68 16.05
C LEU A 1019 -4.50 3.22 16.23
N LEU A 1020 -5.32 2.34 15.70
CA LEU A 1020 -5.03 0.92 15.67
C LEU A 1020 -4.84 0.48 14.22
N GLU A 1021 -3.71 -0.18 13.97
CA GLU A 1021 -3.47 -0.87 12.71
C GLU A 1021 -4.03 -2.29 12.83
N ALA A 1022 -4.94 -2.63 11.92
CA ALA A 1022 -5.56 -3.94 11.81
C ALA A 1022 -5.22 -4.55 10.45
N ASN A 1023 -5.02 -5.87 10.44
CA ASN A 1023 -4.93 -6.65 9.20
C ASN A 1023 -6.32 -7.17 8.87
N LEU A 1024 -7.12 -6.40 8.14
CA LEU A 1024 -8.41 -6.91 7.65
C LEU A 1024 -8.17 -7.93 6.54
N PRO A 1025 -9.08 -8.90 6.36
CA PRO A 1025 -8.94 -9.93 5.32
C PRO A 1025 -8.71 -9.32 3.93
N ASN A 1026 -7.76 -9.88 3.18
CA ASN A 1026 -7.43 -9.41 1.82
C ASN A 1026 -8.64 -9.38 0.87
N SER A 1027 -9.67 -10.20 1.12
CA SER A 1027 -10.93 -10.20 0.37
C SER A 1027 -11.66 -8.85 0.39
N VAL A 1028 -11.39 -8.02 1.40
CA VAL A 1028 -11.96 -6.68 1.59
C VAL A 1028 -11.24 -5.61 0.76
N ARG A 1029 -9.97 -5.84 0.39
CA ARG A 1029 -9.09 -4.85 -0.28
C ARG A 1029 -9.35 -4.68 -1.78
N ARG A 1030 -10.57 -4.99 -2.24
CA ARG A 1030 -10.96 -4.77 -3.64
C ARG A 1030 -11.14 -3.28 -3.89
N GLU A 1031 -10.75 -2.83 -5.08
CA GLU A 1031 -11.06 -1.48 -5.53
C GLU A 1031 -12.59 -1.30 -5.47
N ARG A 1032 -13.07 -0.27 -4.74
CA ARG A 1032 -14.49 0.10 -4.56
C ARG A 1032 -15.29 -0.71 -3.53
N THR A 1033 -14.66 -1.20 -2.47
CA THR A 1033 -15.41 -1.61 -1.28
C THR A 1033 -16.08 -0.40 -0.62
N ILE A 1034 -17.27 -0.55 -0.07
CA ILE A 1034 -17.89 0.42 0.83
C ILE A 1034 -17.77 -0.14 2.25
N ILE A 1035 -17.45 0.71 3.22
CA ILE A 1035 -17.36 0.33 4.62
C ILE A 1035 -18.51 1.01 5.37
N HIS A 1036 -19.22 0.25 6.20
CA HIS A 1036 -20.14 0.80 7.17
C HIS A 1036 -19.81 0.24 8.56
N PHE A 1037 -19.92 1.09 9.57
CA PHE A 1037 -19.77 0.68 10.95
C PHE A 1037 -21.13 0.61 11.62
N ASP A 1038 -21.59 -0.60 11.91
CA ASP A 1038 -22.81 -0.84 12.66
C ASP A 1038 -22.46 -0.81 14.15
N ILE A 1039 -22.62 0.37 14.76
CA ILE A 1039 -22.29 0.60 16.17
C ILE A 1039 -23.14 -0.29 17.08
N LEU A 1040 -24.39 -0.56 16.69
CA LEU A 1040 -25.34 -1.24 17.55
C LEU A 1040 -25.02 -2.71 17.71
N HIS A 1041 -24.41 -3.32 16.70
CA HIS A 1041 -23.98 -4.71 16.75
C HIS A 1041 -22.47 -4.86 16.91
N GLY A 1042 -21.73 -3.75 16.90
CA GLY A 1042 -20.27 -3.76 16.90
C GLY A 1042 -19.65 -4.40 15.66
N GLN A 1043 -20.32 -4.29 14.53
CA GLN A 1043 -19.95 -4.98 13.31
C GLN A 1043 -19.35 -4.02 12.29
N LEU A 1044 -18.33 -4.49 11.59
CA LEU A 1044 -17.78 -3.80 10.44
C LEU A 1044 -18.29 -4.51 9.19
N VAL A 1045 -19.16 -3.82 8.45
CA VAL A 1045 -19.80 -4.37 7.25
C VAL A 1045 -19.08 -3.83 6.02
N PHE A 1046 -18.58 -4.75 5.19
CA PHE A 1046 -17.93 -4.44 3.92
C PHE A 1046 -18.82 -4.85 2.76
N PHE A 1047 -19.06 -3.92 1.86
CA PHE A 1047 -19.83 -4.16 0.64
C PHE A 1047 -18.88 -4.16 -0.55
N CYS A 1048 -18.59 -5.35 -1.08
CA CYS A 1048 -17.71 -5.52 -2.23
C CYS A 1048 -18.51 -5.33 -3.53
N ASN A 1049 -18.50 -4.12 -4.09
CA ASN A 1049 -19.31 -3.77 -5.27
C ASN A 1049 -18.59 -4.13 -6.60
N PRO A 1050 -19.18 -4.95 -7.50
CA PRO A 1050 -18.61 -5.20 -8.85
C PRO A 1050 -19.04 -4.21 -9.92
N TYR A 1051 -20.08 -3.39 -9.68
CA TYR A 1051 -20.84 -2.73 -10.73
C TYR A 1051 -20.96 -1.22 -10.49
N VAL A 1052 -19.83 -0.54 -10.36
CA VAL A 1052 -19.78 0.89 -10.70
C VAL A 1052 -19.35 1.02 -12.16
N CYS A 1053 -20.33 1.24 -13.04
CA CYS A 1053 -20.20 1.66 -14.45
C CYS A 1053 -19.54 0.67 -15.44
N ARG A 1054 -20.22 -0.45 -15.79
CA ARG A 1054 -20.05 -1.09 -17.12
C ARG A 1054 -21.19 -0.79 -18.11
N LEU A 1055 -22.25 -0.10 -17.70
CA LEU A 1055 -23.38 0.25 -18.57
C LEU A 1055 -23.06 1.36 -19.60
N CYS A 1056 -21.87 1.97 -19.57
CA CYS A 1056 -21.42 2.93 -20.59
C CYS A 1056 -20.53 2.32 -21.68
N SER A 1057 -20.26 1.00 -21.69
CA SER A 1057 -19.39 0.36 -22.69
C SER A 1057 -20.05 -0.69 -23.56
N SER A 1058 -21.39 -0.69 -23.70
CA SER A 1058 -22.02 -1.43 -24.80
C SER A 1058 -21.72 -0.71 -26.11
N LYS A 1059 -20.58 -1.05 -26.73
CA LYS A 1059 -20.49 -0.98 -28.19
C LYS A 1059 -21.65 -1.80 -28.73
N THR A 1060 -22.46 -1.16 -29.55
CA THR A 1060 -23.48 -1.74 -30.40
C THR A 1060 -22.89 -2.92 -31.19
N ASP A 1061 -23.27 -4.13 -30.82
CA ASP A 1061 -23.36 -5.22 -31.81
C ASP A 1061 -24.69 -5.03 -32.54
N THR A 1062 -24.59 -4.40 -33.71
CA THR A 1062 -25.53 -4.51 -34.83
C THR A 1062 -24.74 -4.94 -36.04
#